data_AF-A0AAJ3KH29-F1
#
_entry.id   AF-A0AAJ3KH29-F1
#
_cell.length_a   1.000
_cell.length_b   1.000
_cell.length_c   1.000
_cell.angle_alpha   90.00
_cell.angle_beta   90.00
_cell.angle_gamma   90.00
#
_symmetry.space_group_name_H-M   'P 1'
#
loop_
_entity.id
_entity.type
_entity.pdbx_description
1 polymer ?
#
loop_
_entity_poly.entity_id
_entity_poly.type
_entity_poly.pdbx_seq_one_letter_code
_entity_poly.pdbx_strand_id
1 'polypeptide(L)'
;EDRDRSEIKVRDAERDLNKARARQEGRANTPGSAVTLAALTRLRQSGEIHGIMGSLGELTAPKDPAHEEALSNALGGGLRSIVVTDDDVAAKCISWLRKNGGGRATFLPLSKLSVGRPQGRSLIVANNPGVIGFAHDLLDYDSEIDSAVRYAGRNTLIVQSMDIARRNMGGVRLVTFDGSVIESSGAMTGGSASRANRNAFGGGSIPSSLDRLEAAVEEANLVYSTVEAALREVRTNQQNLRDRIHGLDDSDHSLRLRNWKADLERAQKGVQEIRKKVVDATKEFEGCDSAQAELRTDADKAREAHEQAVSKRSAAAQDLQDHAPDHLSQKLRDAERTMTEAGRTRLASEAAISSGNERTAILAGRVKEIQRQIDKKQGLVSEAEAAITKLEEDMNEAETKLVDLKEQASQFNEEQNALQDRREEIIEERASLRASVEVLSQNRETLTARIEELNVQIQQKREAVDEIEVELEAVEVSIPSPDVQLPTVAEAEKSVQGLERRLGHLGDVNMLAIEHYDTAVERIAGLVEDGNLLRDRRSQLVSIAEQLEDERRTRLMTVFEHVSNNFGRVYEILQPTGSGSLRMENPKKPFEGGLEMDCVPPGKSKHTKRSMLSGGEKSMAALALIFAIQDYEPSPFYYLDEVDQNLDPFNAGRIAALCRMRSQRAQFMMVTLRKVSLTLADHHIGITHAGDGRSRLISEFDRAAAIEMGEEFEAERKSQAEAKAEREAMPELPDPEGMPRIPEPLGTPKSLGGLAERAGVEALEGDAEEGIEAGDGTLGSLRDRTDDWTEDMEERETIEQTPEEPAVTESEAEAEQKEAE
;
A
#
# COMPACT_ATOMS: atom_id res chain seq x y z
N GLU A 1 -9.02 30.48 28.15
CA GLU A 1 -9.26 31.59 27.22
C GLU A 1 -9.04 31.19 25.76
N ASP A 2 -7.81 30.94 25.30
CA ASP A 2 -7.59 30.58 23.89
C ASP A 2 -8.23 29.24 23.49
N ARG A 3 -8.16 28.23 24.38
CA ARG A 3 -8.87 26.96 24.19
C ARG A 3 -10.37 27.17 24.03
N ASP A 4 -10.97 27.95 24.91
CA ASP A 4 -12.41 28.21 24.90
C ASP A 4 -12.82 29.03 23.66
N ARG A 5 -11.95 29.95 23.21
CA ARG A 5 -12.15 30.71 21.96
C ARG A 5 -12.08 29.81 20.73
N SER A 6 -11.13 28.87 20.68
CA SER A 6 -11.02 27.89 19.61
C SER A 6 -12.17 26.89 19.62
N GLU A 7 -12.64 26.48 20.80
CA GLU A 7 -13.81 25.61 20.96
C GLU A 7 -15.09 26.28 20.44
N ILE A 8 -15.29 27.56 20.76
CA ILE A 8 -16.41 28.36 20.24
C ILE A 8 -16.32 28.46 18.71
N LYS A 9 -15.13 28.68 18.15
CA LYS A 9 -14.93 28.73 16.68
C LYS A 9 -15.26 27.40 16.00
N VAL A 10 -14.82 26.28 16.57
CA VAL A 10 -15.18 24.94 16.09
C VAL A 10 -16.70 24.77 16.11
N ARG A 11 -17.33 25.09 17.25
CA ARG A 11 -18.77 24.95 17.42
C ARG A 11 -19.57 25.84 16.46
N ASP A 12 -19.12 27.05 16.18
CA ASP A 12 -19.78 27.96 15.23
C ASP A 12 -19.59 27.49 13.78
N ALA A 13 -18.39 27.01 13.40
CA ALA A 13 -18.12 26.42 12.09
C ALA A 13 -18.94 25.14 11.87
N GLU A 14 -19.01 24.25 12.86
CA GLU A 14 -19.86 23.06 12.84
C GLU A 14 -21.34 23.42 12.76
N ARG A 15 -21.77 24.47 13.46
CA ARG A 15 -23.16 24.93 13.41
C ARG A 15 -23.50 25.47 12.02
N ASP A 16 -22.59 26.16 11.36
CA ASP A 16 -22.82 26.69 10.01
C ASP A 16 -22.74 25.59 8.94
N LEU A 17 -21.84 24.61 9.09
CA LEU A 17 -21.85 23.39 8.30
C LEU A 17 -23.16 22.62 8.48
N ASN A 18 -23.63 22.44 9.72
CA ASN A 18 -24.88 21.74 10.01
C ASN A 18 -26.11 22.51 9.51
N LYS A 19 -26.11 23.85 9.53
CA LYS A 19 -27.16 24.64 8.87
C LYS A 19 -27.11 24.49 7.34
N ALA A 20 -25.91 24.43 6.75
CA ALA A 20 -25.74 24.22 5.32
C ALA A 20 -26.21 22.81 4.90
N ARG A 21 -25.82 21.77 5.66
CA ARG A 21 -26.29 20.39 5.51
C ARG A 21 -27.79 20.28 5.71
N ALA A 22 -28.38 20.88 6.74
CA ALA A 22 -29.83 20.89 6.95
C ALA A 22 -30.59 21.61 5.82
N ARG A 23 -30.03 22.70 5.27
CA ARG A 23 -30.57 23.36 4.05
C ARG A 23 -30.45 22.48 2.81
N GLN A 24 -29.39 21.67 2.73
CA GLN A 24 -29.15 20.72 1.64
C GLN A 24 -30.04 19.47 1.76
N GLU A 25 -30.25 18.92 2.94
CA GLU A 25 -31.20 17.84 3.23
C GLU A 25 -32.64 18.28 2.96
N GLY A 26 -32.99 19.51 3.35
CA GLY A 26 -34.27 20.13 2.98
C GLY A 26 -34.45 20.24 1.45
N ARG A 27 -33.36 20.40 0.70
CA ARG A 27 -33.34 20.38 -0.78
C ARG A 27 -33.29 18.96 -1.37
N ALA A 28 -32.70 18.00 -0.68
CA ALA A 28 -32.59 16.59 -1.08
C ALA A 28 -33.94 15.85 -1.09
N ASN A 29 -34.92 16.36 -0.35
CA ASN A 29 -36.31 15.90 -0.44
C ASN A 29 -37.02 16.28 -1.75
N THR A 30 -36.44 17.17 -2.56
CA THR A 30 -36.95 17.47 -3.91
C THR A 30 -36.44 16.43 -4.89
N PRO A 31 -37.30 15.76 -5.68
CA PRO A 31 -36.88 14.81 -6.70
C PRO A 31 -35.85 15.42 -7.68
N GLY A 32 -34.74 14.72 -7.89
CA GLY A 32 -33.67 15.15 -8.80
C GLY A 32 -32.80 16.27 -8.24
N SER A 33 -32.60 16.32 -6.92
CA SER A 33 -31.69 17.28 -6.29
C SER A 33 -30.25 17.12 -6.82
N ALA A 34 -29.44 18.19 -6.80
CA ALA A 34 -28.05 18.14 -7.26
C ALA A 34 -27.22 17.09 -6.50
N VAL A 35 -27.54 16.83 -5.23
CA VAL A 35 -26.90 15.78 -4.41
C VAL A 35 -27.26 14.39 -4.91
N THR A 36 -28.53 14.19 -5.24
CA THR A 36 -29.03 12.91 -5.76
C THR A 36 -28.47 12.63 -7.15
N LEU A 37 -28.35 13.66 -8.00
CA LEU A 37 -27.69 13.54 -9.30
C LEU A 37 -26.22 13.16 -9.12
N ALA A 38 -25.47 13.86 -8.27
CA ALA A 38 -24.06 13.54 -8.00
C ALA A 38 -23.86 12.11 -7.45
N ALA A 39 -24.73 11.65 -6.56
CA ALA A 39 -24.67 10.30 -6.02
C ALA A 39 -24.90 9.22 -7.10
N LEU A 40 -25.80 9.49 -8.06
CA LEU A 40 -26.10 8.58 -9.16
C LEU A 40 -25.06 8.65 -10.28
N THR A 41 -24.43 9.81 -10.49
CA THR A 41 -23.26 9.93 -11.37
C THR A 41 -22.08 9.14 -10.82
N ARG A 42 -21.82 9.21 -9.50
CA ARG A 42 -20.81 8.36 -8.84
C ARG A 42 -21.14 6.88 -8.97
N LEU A 43 -22.40 6.50 -8.79
CA LEU A 43 -22.87 5.12 -8.94
C LEU A 43 -22.72 4.60 -10.38
N ARG A 44 -22.93 5.48 -11.38
CA ARG A 44 -22.66 5.17 -12.78
C ARG A 44 -21.15 4.98 -13.03
N GLN A 45 -20.32 5.87 -12.49
CA GLN A 45 -18.85 5.81 -12.64
C GLN A 45 -18.21 4.62 -11.92
N SER A 46 -18.75 4.21 -10.77
CA SER A 46 -18.24 3.05 -10.02
C SER A 46 -18.55 1.71 -10.68
N GLY A 47 -19.47 1.66 -11.64
CA GLY A 47 -19.87 0.43 -12.31
C GLY A 47 -20.67 -0.55 -11.43
N GLU A 48 -21.03 -0.19 -10.18
CA GLU A 48 -21.80 -1.09 -9.31
C GLU A 48 -23.19 -1.42 -9.91
N ILE A 49 -23.81 -0.47 -10.60
CA ILE A 49 -25.09 -0.65 -11.29
C ILE A 49 -24.95 -0.19 -12.74
N HIS A 50 -24.99 -1.17 -13.65
CA HIS A 50 -24.97 -0.95 -15.09
C HIS A 50 -26.39 -0.59 -15.60
N GLY A 51 -26.46 0.29 -16.61
CA GLY A 51 -27.73 0.69 -17.25
C GLY A 51 -28.28 2.07 -16.88
N ILE A 52 -27.50 2.89 -16.15
CA ILE A 52 -27.81 4.31 -15.89
C ILE A 52 -27.24 5.15 -17.05
N MET A 53 -28.09 5.73 -17.89
CA MET A 53 -27.65 6.53 -19.04
C MET A 53 -27.26 7.97 -18.65
N GLY A 54 -28.01 8.58 -17.72
CA GLY A 54 -27.76 9.94 -17.25
C GLY A 54 -29.05 10.72 -17.01
N SER A 55 -28.93 11.98 -16.59
CA SER A 55 -30.08 12.87 -16.46
C SER A 55 -30.51 13.44 -17.82
N LEU A 56 -31.80 13.72 -18.00
CA LEU A 56 -32.28 14.34 -19.25
C LEU A 56 -31.60 15.68 -19.55
N GLY A 57 -31.21 16.44 -18.53
CA GLY A 57 -30.46 17.69 -18.70
C GLY A 57 -29.01 17.50 -19.15
N GLU A 58 -28.40 16.33 -18.96
CA GLU A 58 -27.09 15.98 -19.52
C GLU A 58 -27.20 15.40 -20.93
N LEU A 59 -28.28 14.65 -21.19
CA LEU A 59 -28.49 13.91 -22.44
C LEU A 59 -29.19 14.71 -23.54
N THR A 60 -29.66 15.92 -23.23
CA THR A 60 -30.36 16.78 -24.20
C THR A 60 -29.76 18.18 -24.21
N ALA A 61 -29.69 18.79 -25.39
CA ALA A 61 -29.26 20.17 -25.58
C ALA A 61 -30.24 20.93 -26.49
N PRO A 62 -30.42 22.24 -26.34
CA PRO A 62 -31.22 23.02 -27.27
C PRO A 62 -30.49 23.18 -28.62
N LYS A 63 -31.19 22.98 -29.75
CA LYS A 63 -30.62 23.21 -31.09
C LYS A 63 -30.25 24.68 -31.34
N ASP A 64 -30.99 25.59 -30.73
CA ASP A 64 -30.73 27.03 -30.74
C ASP A 64 -30.62 27.53 -29.29
N PRO A 65 -29.49 28.15 -28.90
CA PRO A 65 -29.31 28.74 -27.57
C PRO A 65 -30.40 29.76 -27.20
N ALA A 66 -30.99 30.47 -28.16
CA ALA A 66 -32.06 31.42 -27.90
C ALA A 66 -33.33 30.76 -27.32
N HIS A 67 -33.50 29.44 -27.52
CA HIS A 67 -34.66 28.69 -27.05
C HIS A 67 -34.46 28.06 -25.67
N GLU A 68 -33.29 28.22 -25.05
CA GLU A 68 -32.92 27.54 -23.80
C GLU A 68 -33.90 27.84 -22.65
N GLU A 69 -34.29 29.12 -22.47
CA GLU A 69 -35.22 29.51 -21.40
C GLU A 69 -36.63 28.95 -21.63
N ALA A 70 -37.08 28.86 -22.87
CA ALA A 70 -38.37 28.25 -23.20
C ALA A 70 -38.34 26.73 -23.00
N LEU A 71 -37.28 26.06 -23.46
CA LEU A 71 -37.13 24.61 -23.39
C LEU A 71 -36.91 24.11 -21.96
N SER A 72 -36.14 24.84 -21.15
CA SER A 72 -35.95 24.53 -19.74
C SER A 72 -37.23 24.63 -18.92
N ASN A 73 -38.09 25.61 -19.21
CA ASN A 73 -39.41 25.74 -18.59
C ASN A 73 -40.42 24.73 -19.17
N ALA A 74 -40.28 24.35 -20.45
CA ALA A 74 -41.09 23.31 -21.07
C ALA A 74 -40.84 21.94 -20.44
N LEU A 75 -39.58 21.53 -20.26
CA LEU A 75 -39.24 20.27 -19.60
C LEU A 75 -39.36 20.34 -18.08
N GLY A 76 -39.15 21.53 -17.49
CA GLY A 76 -39.32 21.79 -16.07
C GLY A 76 -38.49 20.83 -15.20
N GLY A 77 -39.12 20.23 -14.19
CA GLY A 77 -38.49 19.21 -13.34
C GLY A 77 -38.09 17.92 -14.08
N GLY A 78 -38.60 17.72 -15.31
CA GLY A 78 -38.24 16.59 -16.17
C GLY A 78 -36.76 16.57 -16.57
N LEU A 79 -36.09 17.74 -16.63
CA LEU A 79 -34.64 17.83 -16.87
C LEU A 79 -33.81 17.09 -15.81
N ARG A 80 -34.34 16.96 -14.60
CA ARG A 80 -33.67 16.28 -13.48
C ARG A 80 -34.05 14.81 -13.35
N SER A 81 -34.90 14.31 -14.26
CA SER A 81 -35.24 12.89 -14.33
C SER A 81 -34.11 12.11 -14.98
N ILE A 82 -33.92 10.87 -14.54
CA ILE A 82 -32.78 10.03 -14.91
C ILE A 82 -33.26 8.93 -15.85
N VAL A 83 -32.64 8.84 -17.01
CA VAL A 83 -32.93 7.82 -18.02
C VAL A 83 -32.16 6.55 -17.68
N VAL A 84 -32.86 5.43 -17.66
CA VAL A 84 -32.30 4.10 -17.40
C VAL A 84 -32.79 3.11 -18.46
N THR A 85 -32.00 2.09 -18.73
CA THR A 85 -32.32 1.08 -19.75
C THR A 85 -33.60 0.30 -19.41
N ASP A 86 -33.72 -0.17 -18.16
CA ASP A 86 -34.81 -1.05 -17.72
C ASP A 86 -35.36 -0.68 -16.32
N ASP A 87 -36.55 -1.17 -15.98
CA ASP A 87 -37.20 -0.89 -14.70
C ASP A 87 -36.53 -1.60 -13.53
N ASP A 88 -35.87 -2.74 -13.77
CA ASP A 88 -35.03 -3.40 -12.77
C ASP A 88 -33.84 -2.53 -12.34
N VAL A 89 -33.24 -1.80 -13.29
CA VAL A 89 -32.15 -0.85 -13.00
C VAL A 89 -32.69 0.32 -12.17
N ALA A 90 -33.88 0.83 -12.50
CA ALA A 90 -34.56 1.84 -11.69
C ALA A 90 -34.79 1.35 -10.24
N ALA A 91 -35.29 0.12 -10.06
CA ALA A 91 -35.55 -0.46 -8.76
C ALA A 91 -34.26 -0.62 -7.93
N LYS A 92 -33.16 -1.08 -8.56
CA LYS A 92 -31.84 -1.16 -7.92
C LYS A 92 -31.35 0.21 -7.46
N CYS A 93 -31.42 1.23 -8.34
CA CYS A 93 -31.03 2.61 -8.00
C CYS A 93 -31.87 3.18 -6.85
N ILE A 94 -33.19 2.94 -6.84
CA ILE A 94 -34.08 3.38 -5.75
C ILE A 94 -33.71 2.69 -4.44
N SER A 95 -33.41 1.39 -4.46
CA SER A 95 -33.00 0.63 -3.28
C SER A 95 -31.68 1.15 -2.71
N TRP A 96 -30.74 1.49 -3.59
CA TRP A 96 -29.43 2.04 -3.24
C TRP A 96 -29.56 3.43 -2.61
N LEU A 97 -30.33 4.34 -3.25
CA LEU A 97 -30.61 5.67 -2.70
C LEU A 97 -31.27 5.60 -1.32
N ARG A 98 -32.16 4.62 -1.10
CA ARG A 98 -32.83 4.41 0.19
C ARG A 98 -31.89 3.92 1.27
N LYS A 99 -30.96 3.02 0.95
CA LYS A 99 -29.96 2.49 1.90
C LYS A 99 -28.91 3.55 2.26
N ASN A 100 -28.48 4.34 1.28
CA ASN A 100 -27.33 5.25 1.43
C ASN A 100 -27.74 6.72 1.65
N GLY A 101 -29.03 6.99 1.82
CA GLY A 101 -29.53 8.36 2.07
C GLY A 101 -29.32 9.33 0.89
N GLY A 102 -29.20 8.83 -0.34
CA GLY A 102 -28.86 9.63 -1.53
C GLY A 102 -29.96 10.59 -2.03
N GLY A 103 -31.09 10.68 -1.32
CA GLY A 103 -32.22 11.55 -1.66
C GLY A 103 -33.25 10.91 -2.59
N ARG A 104 -34.08 11.73 -3.25
CA ARG A 104 -35.17 11.29 -4.14
C ARG A 104 -34.86 11.60 -5.60
N ALA A 105 -35.12 10.65 -6.49
CA ALA A 105 -35.00 10.82 -7.94
C ALA A 105 -36.24 10.28 -8.66
N THR A 106 -36.46 10.77 -9.88
CA THR A 106 -37.46 10.24 -10.81
C THR A 106 -36.72 9.52 -11.93
N PHE A 107 -37.01 8.23 -12.11
CA PHE A 107 -36.39 7.39 -13.13
C PHE A 107 -37.34 7.18 -14.31
N LEU A 108 -36.80 7.19 -15.52
CA LEU A 108 -37.50 6.96 -16.78
C LEU A 108 -36.94 5.68 -17.44
N PRO A 109 -37.52 4.50 -17.13
CA PRO A 109 -37.08 3.24 -17.73
C PRO A 109 -37.56 3.11 -19.16
N LEU A 110 -36.64 3.04 -20.11
CA LEU A 110 -36.96 2.98 -21.55
C LEU A 110 -37.79 1.75 -21.92
N SER A 111 -37.63 0.63 -21.21
CA SER A 111 -38.38 -0.62 -21.43
C SER A 111 -39.90 -0.49 -21.26
N LYS A 112 -40.36 0.34 -20.32
CA LYS A 112 -41.79 0.44 -19.93
C LYS A 112 -42.38 1.83 -20.13
N LEU A 113 -41.62 2.80 -20.64
CA LEU A 113 -42.10 4.17 -20.82
C LEU A 113 -43.06 4.26 -22.01
N SER A 114 -44.31 4.61 -21.74
CA SER A 114 -45.32 4.83 -22.79
C SER A 114 -45.48 6.33 -23.09
N VAL A 115 -45.43 6.68 -24.39
CA VAL A 115 -45.62 8.05 -24.86
C VAL A 115 -46.95 8.14 -25.61
N GLY A 116 -47.81 9.08 -25.19
CA GLY A 116 -49.07 9.37 -25.87
C GLY A 116 -48.85 10.22 -27.12
N ARG A 117 -49.54 9.89 -28.23
CA ARG A 117 -49.50 10.70 -29.46
C ARG A 117 -50.04 12.12 -29.20
N PRO A 118 -49.52 13.16 -29.90
CA PRO A 118 -50.06 14.50 -29.83
C PRO A 118 -51.56 14.51 -30.16
N GLN A 119 -52.35 15.19 -29.35
CA GLN A 119 -53.79 15.32 -29.62
C GLN A 119 -54.01 16.16 -30.88
N GLY A 120 -55.11 15.89 -31.60
CA GLY A 120 -55.42 16.58 -32.87
C GLY A 120 -55.43 18.10 -32.76
N ARG A 121 -55.84 18.65 -31.60
CA ARG A 121 -55.80 20.09 -31.34
C ARG A 121 -54.37 20.65 -31.25
N SER A 122 -53.41 19.92 -30.66
CA SER A 122 -52.01 20.34 -30.60
C SER A 122 -51.38 20.41 -31.99
N LEU A 123 -51.72 19.47 -32.88
CA LEU A 123 -51.26 19.47 -34.27
C LEU A 123 -51.83 20.65 -35.07
N ILE A 124 -53.10 21.00 -34.83
CA ILE A 124 -53.71 22.19 -35.46
C ILE A 124 -53.03 23.46 -34.98
N VAL A 125 -52.81 23.59 -33.66
CA VAL A 125 -52.17 24.77 -33.07
C VAL A 125 -50.70 24.89 -33.49
N ALA A 126 -49.99 23.79 -33.73
CA ALA A 126 -48.61 23.81 -34.20
C ALA A 126 -48.43 24.56 -35.54
N ASN A 127 -49.45 24.56 -36.39
CA ASN A 127 -49.43 25.25 -37.69
C ASN A 127 -49.90 26.72 -37.61
N ASN A 128 -50.28 27.22 -36.43
CA ASN A 128 -50.74 28.60 -36.28
C ASN A 128 -49.57 29.60 -36.32
N PRO A 129 -49.78 30.80 -36.89
CA PRO A 129 -48.71 31.80 -37.00
C PRO A 129 -48.22 32.24 -35.61
N GLY A 130 -46.89 32.19 -35.43
CA GLY A 130 -46.22 32.53 -34.18
C GLY A 130 -45.95 31.35 -33.22
N VAL A 131 -46.32 30.13 -33.62
CA VAL A 131 -45.93 28.86 -32.98
C VAL A 131 -44.72 28.29 -33.73
N ILE A 132 -43.71 27.84 -33.00
CA ILE A 132 -42.41 27.46 -33.57
C ILE A 132 -42.37 25.96 -33.84
N GLY A 133 -42.82 25.17 -32.88
CA GLY A 133 -42.78 23.72 -32.96
C GLY A 133 -42.95 23.06 -31.59
N PHE A 134 -42.86 21.74 -31.57
CA PHE A 134 -42.87 20.99 -30.32
C PHE A 134 -41.52 21.09 -29.61
N ALA A 135 -41.55 21.04 -28.28
CA ALA A 135 -40.33 21.10 -27.47
C ALA A 135 -39.33 19.97 -27.80
N HIS A 136 -39.80 18.78 -28.18
CA HIS A 136 -38.90 17.67 -28.56
C HIS A 136 -38.21 17.90 -29.91
N ASP A 137 -38.86 18.53 -30.89
CA ASP A 137 -38.24 18.79 -32.20
C ASP A 137 -37.10 19.81 -32.12
N LEU A 138 -37.16 20.70 -31.12
CA LEU A 138 -36.22 21.79 -30.87
C LEU A 138 -35.02 21.38 -29.98
N LEU A 139 -35.00 20.14 -29.50
CA LEU A 139 -33.88 19.57 -28.74
C LEU A 139 -33.01 18.70 -29.64
N ASP A 140 -31.73 18.64 -29.31
CA ASP A 140 -30.72 17.75 -29.86
C ASP A 140 -30.44 16.64 -28.84
N TYR A 141 -30.59 15.39 -29.26
CA TYR A 141 -30.51 14.19 -28.41
C TYR A 141 -30.43 12.90 -29.25
N ASP A 142 -29.98 11.80 -28.64
CA ASP A 142 -29.89 10.49 -29.30
C ASP A 142 -31.27 9.82 -29.47
N SER A 143 -31.48 9.21 -30.64
CA SER A 143 -32.67 8.41 -30.97
C SER A 143 -33.05 7.37 -29.92
N GLU A 144 -32.09 6.80 -29.18
CA GLU A 144 -32.34 5.80 -28.12
C GLU A 144 -33.20 6.34 -26.97
N ILE A 145 -33.12 7.65 -26.69
CA ILE A 145 -33.83 8.29 -25.56
C ILE A 145 -35.07 9.07 -25.99
N ASP A 146 -35.51 8.94 -27.24
CA ASP A 146 -36.66 9.67 -27.81
C ASP A 146 -37.94 9.49 -26.98
N SER A 147 -38.18 8.29 -26.45
CA SER A 147 -39.34 8.03 -25.60
C SER A 147 -39.30 8.85 -24.30
N ALA A 148 -38.12 8.98 -23.69
CA ALA A 148 -37.90 9.75 -22.47
C ALA A 148 -38.06 11.26 -22.72
N VAL A 149 -37.53 11.77 -23.84
CA VAL A 149 -37.64 13.18 -24.21
C VAL A 149 -39.09 13.56 -24.52
N ARG A 150 -39.82 12.76 -25.30
CA ARG A 150 -41.24 13.02 -25.60
C ARG A 150 -42.13 12.95 -24.37
N TYR A 151 -41.86 12.01 -23.46
CA TYR A 151 -42.56 11.92 -22.18
C TYR A 151 -42.35 13.17 -21.32
N ALA A 152 -41.10 13.60 -21.15
CA ALA A 152 -40.76 14.79 -20.38
C ALA A 152 -41.31 16.07 -21.02
N GLY A 153 -41.31 16.15 -22.36
CA GLY A 153 -41.81 17.28 -23.14
C GLY A 153 -43.34 17.43 -23.18
N ARG A 154 -44.12 16.42 -22.77
CA ARG A 154 -45.60 16.46 -22.63
C ARG A 154 -46.36 17.09 -23.82
N ASN A 155 -45.92 16.87 -25.06
CA ASN A 155 -46.48 17.50 -26.27
C ASN A 155 -46.59 19.04 -26.18
N THR A 156 -45.63 19.67 -25.51
CA THR A 156 -45.58 21.13 -25.29
C THR A 156 -45.15 21.85 -26.57
N LEU A 157 -45.84 22.93 -26.91
CA LEU A 157 -45.52 23.80 -28.04
C LEU A 157 -44.83 25.07 -27.56
N ILE A 158 -43.78 25.49 -28.27
CA ILE A 158 -43.10 26.75 -28.01
C ILE A 158 -43.69 27.86 -28.90
N VAL A 159 -43.98 29.01 -28.30
CA VAL A 159 -44.60 30.16 -28.95
C VAL A 159 -43.80 31.44 -28.70
N GLN A 160 -43.89 32.39 -29.63
CA GLN A 160 -43.06 33.60 -29.54
C GLN A 160 -43.48 34.55 -28.41
N SER A 161 -44.78 34.69 -28.15
CA SER A 161 -45.28 35.68 -27.20
C SER A 161 -46.50 35.21 -26.41
N MET A 162 -46.74 35.89 -25.29
CA MET A 162 -47.86 35.62 -24.39
C MET A 162 -49.23 35.82 -25.07
N ASP A 163 -49.34 36.78 -25.98
CA ASP A 163 -50.59 37.03 -26.71
C ASP A 163 -50.94 35.87 -27.65
N ILE A 164 -49.92 35.28 -28.30
CA ILE A 164 -50.07 34.10 -29.15
C ILE A 164 -50.46 32.89 -28.28
N ALA A 165 -49.83 32.74 -27.11
CA ALA A 165 -50.16 31.67 -26.16
C ALA A 165 -51.63 31.75 -25.69
N ARG A 166 -52.12 32.96 -25.37
CA ARG A 166 -53.51 33.18 -24.92
C ARG A 166 -54.55 32.91 -26.00
N ARG A 167 -54.26 33.25 -27.27
CA ARG A 167 -55.17 32.99 -28.40
C ARG A 167 -55.36 31.50 -28.67
N ASN A 168 -54.35 30.68 -28.35
CA ASN A 168 -54.33 29.24 -28.58
C ASN A 168 -54.60 28.40 -27.32
N MET A 169 -55.11 29.03 -26.26
CA MET A 169 -55.31 28.40 -24.96
C MET A 169 -56.39 27.30 -24.97
N GLY A 170 -56.25 26.35 -24.05
CA GLY A 170 -57.21 25.27 -23.82
C GLY A 170 -56.86 24.01 -24.61
N GLY A 171 -56.65 22.91 -23.89
CA GLY A 171 -56.35 21.59 -24.44
C GLY A 171 -54.92 21.38 -24.95
N VAL A 172 -54.07 22.42 -24.95
CA VAL A 172 -52.67 22.37 -25.40
C VAL A 172 -51.78 23.11 -24.40
N ARG A 173 -50.61 22.54 -24.09
CA ARG A 173 -49.61 23.16 -23.22
C ARG A 173 -48.66 24.01 -24.07
N LEU A 174 -48.54 25.30 -23.72
CA LEU A 174 -47.81 26.30 -24.50
C LEU A 174 -46.78 26.98 -23.61
N VAL A 175 -45.58 27.23 -24.13
CA VAL A 175 -44.51 27.96 -23.42
C VAL A 175 -44.00 29.09 -24.30
N THR A 176 -43.96 30.30 -23.76
CA THR A 176 -43.42 31.47 -24.48
C THR A 176 -41.89 31.45 -24.48
N PHE A 177 -41.25 32.21 -25.38
CA PHE A 177 -39.80 32.43 -25.32
C PHE A 177 -39.30 32.94 -23.97
N ASP A 178 -40.06 33.85 -23.35
CA ASP A 178 -39.73 34.40 -22.03
C ASP A 178 -39.97 33.41 -20.87
N GLY A 179 -40.24 32.13 -21.16
CA GLY A 179 -40.38 31.07 -20.14
C GLY A 179 -41.72 31.00 -19.41
N SER A 180 -42.73 31.79 -19.81
CA SER A 180 -44.09 31.69 -19.24
C SER A 180 -44.81 30.44 -19.76
N VAL A 181 -45.42 29.68 -18.85
CA VAL A 181 -46.07 28.39 -19.14
C VAL A 181 -47.58 28.52 -19.04
N ILE A 182 -48.30 28.06 -20.07
CA ILE A 182 -49.74 27.86 -20.05
C ILE A 182 -50.00 26.36 -20.14
N GLU A 183 -50.59 25.81 -19.08
CA GLU A 183 -50.99 24.40 -19.03
C GLU A 183 -52.21 24.12 -19.91
N SER A 184 -52.37 22.86 -20.32
CA SER A 184 -53.52 22.43 -21.13
C SER A 184 -54.87 22.64 -20.44
N SER A 185 -54.87 22.69 -19.11
CA SER A 185 -56.01 23.05 -18.25
C SER A 185 -56.36 24.54 -18.25
N GLY A 186 -55.51 25.39 -18.84
CA GLY A 186 -55.65 26.84 -18.83
C GLY A 186 -54.99 27.55 -17.65
N ALA A 187 -54.28 26.84 -16.77
CA ALA A 187 -53.48 27.46 -15.72
C ALA A 187 -52.25 28.16 -16.32
N MET A 188 -51.95 29.38 -15.85
CA MET A 188 -50.87 30.21 -16.37
C MET A 188 -49.84 30.45 -15.25
N THR A 189 -48.57 30.20 -15.55
CA THR A 189 -47.45 30.37 -14.61
C THR A 189 -46.40 31.27 -15.25
N GLY A 190 -46.06 32.37 -14.60
CA GLY A 190 -45.04 33.31 -15.08
C GLY A 190 -44.57 34.25 -13.97
N GLY A 191 -43.32 34.70 -14.06
CA GLY A 191 -42.67 35.58 -13.08
C GLY A 191 -41.13 35.52 -13.18
N SER A 192 -40.44 36.39 -12.44
CA SER A 192 -38.97 36.36 -12.40
C SER A 192 -38.48 35.20 -11.51
N ALA A 193 -37.86 34.19 -12.10
CA ALA A 193 -37.27 33.08 -11.36
C ALA A 193 -36.09 33.56 -10.48
N SER A 194 -36.01 33.05 -9.24
CA SER A 194 -34.81 33.21 -8.42
C SER A 194 -33.63 32.50 -9.09
N ARG A 195 -32.52 33.21 -9.32
CA ARG A 195 -31.28 32.68 -9.95
C ARG A 195 -30.80 31.35 -9.36
N ALA A 196 -31.13 31.06 -8.11
CA ALA A 196 -30.68 29.88 -7.38
C ALA A 196 -31.43 28.57 -7.71
N ASN A 197 -32.50 28.59 -8.52
CA ASN A 197 -33.29 27.39 -8.82
C ASN A 197 -33.71 27.28 -10.30
N ARG A 198 -32.89 27.83 -11.22
CA ARG A 198 -33.07 27.62 -12.66
C ARG A 198 -32.75 26.17 -13.00
N ASN A 199 -33.64 25.52 -13.73
CA ASN A 199 -33.33 24.26 -14.39
C ASN A 199 -32.53 24.62 -15.64
N ALA A 200 -31.27 24.23 -15.70
CA ALA A 200 -30.40 24.49 -16.84
C ALA A 200 -30.00 23.15 -17.48
N PHE A 201 -29.71 23.19 -18.78
CA PHE A 201 -29.07 22.08 -19.48
C PHE A 201 -27.59 22.00 -19.06
N GLY A 202 -27.01 20.80 -19.08
CA GLY A 202 -25.59 20.59 -18.76
C GLY A 202 -25.26 20.21 -17.30
N GLY A 203 -26.12 19.45 -16.61
CA GLY A 203 -25.79 18.80 -15.33
C GLY A 203 -25.34 19.78 -14.23
N GLY A 204 -26.30 20.33 -13.48
CA GLY A 204 -26.10 21.44 -12.54
C GLY A 204 -24.78 21.45 -11.75
N SER A 205 -24.05 22.56 -11.87
CA SER A 205 -22.78 22.83 -11.18
C SER A 205 -22.84 22.55 -9.68
N ILE A 206 -21.86 21.79 -9.19
CA ILE A 206 -21.64 21.42 -7.79
C ILE A 206 -21.46 22.70 -6.96
N PRO A 207 -22.21 22.91 -5.86
CA PRO A 207 -21.98 24.05 -5.01
C PRO A 207 -20.71 23.80 -4.17
N SER A 208 -19.58 24.32 -4.65
CA SER A 208 -18.27 24.43 -3.97
C SER A 208 -18.30 25.15 -2.61
N SER A 209 -19.48 25.57 -2.14
CA SER A 209 -19.68 26.15 -0.83
C SER A 209 -19.58 25.14 0.31
N LEU A 210 -19.82 23.85 0.05
CA LEU A 210 -19.83 22.83 1.11
C LEU A 210 -18.40 22.38 1.43
N ASP A 211 -17.59 22.12 0.40
CA ASP A 211 -16.17 21.81 0.55
C ASP A 211 -15.42 22.95 1.26
N ARG A 212 -15.80 24.21 1.01
CA ARG A 212 -15.26 25.37 1.74
C ARG A 212 -15.63 25.40 3.22
N LEU A 213 -16.85 24.98 3.56
CA LEU A 213 -17.31 24.92 4.96
C LEU A 213 -16.73 23.70 5.69
N GLU A 214 -16.51 22.58 5.00
CA GLU A 214 -15.81 21.43 5.54
C GLU A 214 -14.33 21.74 5.80
N ALA A 215 -13.64 22.38 4.84
CA ALA A 215 -12.28 22.87 5.03
C ALA A 215 -12.17 23.87 6.21
N ALA A 216 -13.16 24.75 6.38
CA ALA A 216 -13.19 25.69 7.52
C ALA A 216 -13.39 24.99 8.88
N VAL A 217 -14.10 23.86 8.92
CA VAL A 217 -14.24 23.02 10.13
C VAL A 217 -12.95 22.27 10.42
N GLU A 218 -12.29 21.73 9.40
CA GLU A 218 -10.98 21.08 9.54
C GLU A 218 -9.92 22.04 10.05
N GLU A 219 -9.86 23.26 9.50
CA GLU A 219 -8.96 24.32 9.98
C GLU A 219 -9.24 24.68 11.45
N ALA A 220 -10.51 24.87 11.82
CA ALA A 220 -10.89 25.17 13.20
C ALA A 220 -10.55 24.03 14.17
N ASN A 221 -10.72 22.77 13.76
CA ASN A 221 -10.37 21.59 14.55
C ASN A 221 -8.85 21.43 14.72
N LEU A 222 -8.07 21.74 13.69
CA LEU A 222 -6.61 21.76 13.77
C LEU A 222 -6.14 22.82 14.79
N VAL A 223 -6.73 24.01 14.77
CA VAL A 223 -6.43 25.08 15.73
C VAL A 223 -6.88 24.71 17.15
N TYR A 224 -8.04 24.07 17.33
CA TYR A 224 -8.48 23.61 18.64
C TYR A 224 -7.58 22.51 19.20
N SER A 225 -7.24 21.49 18.41
CA SER A 225 -6.41 20.37 18.85
C SER A 225 -4.98 20.78 19.22
N THR A 226 -4.38 21.69 18.44
CA THR A 226 -3.06 22.27 18.74
C THR A 226 -3.07 23.10 20.03
N VAL A 227 -4.08 23.96 20.21
CA VAL A 227 -4.24 24.76 21.44
C VAL A 227 -4.56 23.87 22.65
N GLU A 228 -5.33 22.80 22.49
CA GLU A 228 -5.62 21.85 23.57
C GLU A 228 -4.38 21.02 23.95
N ALA A 229 -3.58 20.59 22.97
CA ALA A 229 -2.31 19.92 23.21
C ALA A 229 -1.32 20.84 23.96
N ALA A 230 -1.17 22.09 23.52
CA ALA A 230 -0.35 23.08 24.21
C ALA A 230 -0.86 23.37 25.63
N LEU A 231 -2.18 23.45 25.84
CA LEU A 231 -2.76 23.61 27.17
C LEU A 231 -2.52 22.38 28.06
N ARG A 232 -2.59 21.17 27.51
CA ARG A 232 -2.25 19.93 28.23
C ARG A 232 -0.78 19.95 28.66
N GLU A 233 0.12 20.34 27.77
CA GLU A 233 1.55 20.48 28.07
C GLU A 233 1.83 21.55 29.13
N VAL A 234 1.19 22.71 29.05
CA VAL A 234 1.31 23.75 30.09
C VAL A 234 0.74 23.28 31.41
N ARG A 235 -0.35 22.49 31.41
CA ARG A 235 -0.92 21.91 32.64
C ARG A 235 -0.05 20.82 33.24
N THR A 236 0.57 19.96 32.44
CA THR A 236 1.55 18.98 32.95
C THR A 236 2.79 19.68 33.47
N ASN A 237 3.27 20.72 32.79
CA ASN A 237 4.37 21.55 33.29
C ASN A 237 3.99 22.29 34.58
N GLN A 238 2.77 22.82 34.68
CA GLN A 238 2.24 23.42 35.90
C GLN A 238 2.11 22.38 37.02
N GLN A 239 1.66 21.16 36.70
CA GLN A 239 1.55 20.08 37.67
C GLN A 239 2.93 19.64 38.14
N ASN A 240 3.91 19.45 37.25
CA ASN A 240 5.31 19.20 37.61
C ASN A 240 5.92 20.33 38.43
N LEU A 241 5.61 21.60 38.12
CA LEU A 241 6.00 22.74 38.93
C LEU A 241 5.28 22.74 40.28
N ARG A 242 4.00 22.36 40.35
CA ARG A 242 3.28 22.17 41.60
C ARG A 242 3.83 21.01 42.40
N ASP A 243 4.25 19.92 41.78
CA ASP A 243 4.84 18.76 42.46
C ASP A 243 6.26 19.09 42.91
N ARG A 244 6.98 19.98 42.20
CA ARG A 244 8.24 20.58 42.68
C ARG A 244 8.02 21.60 43.79
N ILE A 245 6.96 22.42 43.73
CA ILE A 245 6.61 23.38 44.78
C ILE A 245 6.05 22.65 46.00
N HIS A 246 5.21 21.64 45.83
CA HIS A 246 4.79 20.72 46.88
C HIS A 246 5.95 19.86 47.35
N GLY A 247 6.94 19.52 46.52
CA GLY A 247 8.21 18.95 46.99
C GLY A 247 9.06 19.93 47.81
N LEU A 248 8.82 21.25 47.66
CA LEU A 248 9.44 22.31 48.47
C LEU A 248 8.58 22.73 49.68
N ASP A 249 7.26 22.50 49.63
CA ASP A 249 6.24 22.87 50.63
C ASP A 249 5.69 21.65 51.40
N ASP A 250 6.09 20.43 51.02
CA ASP A 250 5.99 19.20 51.83
C ASP A 250 6.99 19.37 52.96
N SER A 251 6.47 20.15 53.90
CA SER A 251 7.12 20.79 55.00
C SER A 251 7.50 19.74 56.02
N ASP A 252 8.60 19.07 55.71
CA ASP A 252 9.47 18.45 56.68
C ASP A 252 9.77 19.46 57.81
N HIS A 253 9.78 20.77 57.54
CA HIS A 253 9.93 21.80 58.58
C HIS A 253 8.72 21.96 59.53
N SER A 254 7.46 21.84 59.09
CA SER A 254 6.31 22.06 59.98
C SER A 254 6.00 20.82 60.83
N LEU A 255 6.18 19.63 60.24
CA LEU A 255 6.12 18.34 60.93
C LEU A 255 7.34 18.12 61.83
N ARG A 256 8.57 18.45 61.41
CA ARG A 256 9.74 18.45 62.32
C ARG A 256 9.59 19.45 63.44
N LEU A 257 9.04 20.64 63.21
CA LEU A 257 8.83 21.61 64.30
C LEU A 257 7.75 21.14 65.29
N ARG A 258 6.68 20.48 64.82
CA ARG A 258 5.69 19.84 65.71
C ARG A 258 6.28 18.65 66.45
N ASN A 259 7.03 17.79 65.76
CA ASN A 259 7.67 16.63 66.37
C ASN A 259 8.74 17.07 67.37
N TRP A 260 9.56 18.07 67.06
CA TRP A 260 10.53 18.65 68.00
C TRP A 260 9.87 19.37 69.16
N LYS A 261 8.73 20.05 68.96
CA LYS A 261 7.96 20.60 70.09
C LYS A 261 7.39 19.50 70.97
N ALA A 262 6.84 18.43 70.39
CA ALA A 262 6.32 17.29 71.14
C ALA A 262 7.44 16.48 71.82
N ASP A 263 8.61 16.36 71.18
CA ASP A 263 9.81 15.74 71.73
C ASP A 263 10.39 16.59 72.86
N LEU A 264 10.43 17.91 72.70
CA LEU A 264 10.85 18.85 73.75
C LEU A 264 9.90 18.80 74.93
N GLU A 265 8.59 18.73 74.70
CA GLU A 265 7.58 18.67 75.76
C GLU A 265 7.62 17.31 76.48
N ARG A 266 7.83 16.20 75.75
CA ARG A 266 8.10 14.88 76.32
C ARG A 266 9.41 14.85 77.11
N ALA A 267 10.48 15.45 76.59
CA ALA A 267 11.76 15.55 77.27
C ALA A 267 11.66 16.44 78.52
N GLN A 268 10.90 17.54 78.48
CA GLN A 268 10.66 18.40 79.64
C GLN A 268 9.83 17.68 80.71
N LYS A 269 8.79 16.92 80.32
CA LYS A 269 8.05 16.05 81.25
C LYS A 269 8.96 14.96 81.83
N GLY A 270 9.78 14.33 80.99
CA GLY A 270 10.79 13.35 81.43
C GLY A 270 11.78 13.96 82.41
N VAL A 271 12.29 15.17 82.17
CA VAL A 271 13.17 15.90 83.08
C VAL A 271 12.44 16.28 84.36
N GLN A 272 11.16 16.67 84.32
CA GLN A 272 10.38 16.96 85.52
C GLN A 272 10.09 15.70 86.35
N GLU A 273 9.76 14.58 85.69
CA GLU A 273 9.56 13.29 86.35
C GLU A 273 10.87 12.76 86.93
N ILE A 274 11.98 12.83 86.19
CA ILE A 274 13.30 12.48 86.69
C ILE A 274 13.68 13.41 87.83
N ARG A 275 13.41 14.71 87.74
CA ARG A 275 13.69 15.66 88.84
C ARG A 275 12.85 15.36 90.07
N LYS A 276 11.57 14.96 89.92
CA LYS A 276 10.75 14.46 91.02
C LYS A 276 11.33 13.19 91.61
N LYS A 277 11.65 12.19 90.77
CA LYS A 277 12.32 10.95 91.19
C LYS A 277 13.66 11.21 91.87
N VAL A 278 14.43 12.20 91.43
CA VAL A 278 15.69 12.60 92.07
C VAL A 278 15.42 13.26 93.41
N VAL A 279 14.42 14.15 93.51
CA VAL A 279 14.01 14.76 94.79
C VAL A 279 13.52 13.69 95.77
N ASP A 280 12.68 12.78 95.31
CA ASP A 280 12.16 11.66 96.10
C ASP A 280 13.29 10.71 96.48
N ALA A 281 14.21 10.39 95.57
CA ALA A 281 15.40 9.60 95.84
C ALA A 281 16.38 10.31 96.78
N THR A 282 16.50 11.65 96.74
CA THR A 282 17.30 12.40 97.73
C THR A 282 16.61 12.41 99.09
N LYS A 283 15.28 12.47 99.16
CA LYS A 283 14.55 12.35 100.43
C LYS A 283 14.64 10.94 100.98
N GLU A 284 14.53 9.92 100.13
CA GLU A 284 14.77 8.53 100.49
C GLU A 284 16.23 8.32 100.89
N PHE A 285 17.18 8.98 100.24
CA PHE A 285 18.59 8.95 100.60
C PHE A 285 18.84 9.66 101.93
N GLU A 286 18.29 10.84 102.19
CA GLU A 286 18.36 11.53 103.49
C GLU A 286 17.68 10.68 104.58
N GLY A 287 16.55 10.05 104.27
CA GLY A 287 15.88 9.08 105.13
C GLY A 287 16.74 7.85 105.38
N CYS A 288 17.38 7.30 104.35
CA CYS A 288 18.29 6.17 104.44
C CYS A 288 19.61 6.55 105.11
N ASP A 289 20.08 7.79 105.03
CA ASP A 289 21.33 8.27 105.64
C ASP A 289 21.09 8.57 107.13
N SER A 290 19.92 9.12 107.48
CA SER A 290 19.48 9.21 108.88
C SER A 290 19.22 7.82 109.49
N ALA A 291 18.52 6.95 108.78
CA ALA A 291 18.36 5.55 109.16
C ALA A 291 19.69 4.80 109.16
N GLN A 292 20.64 5.11 108.28
CA GLN A 292 21.98 4.54 108.26
C GLN A 292 22.77 5.06 109.44
N ALA A 293 22.63 6.32 109.86
CA ALA A 293 23.26 6.83 111.06
C ALA A 293 22.71 6.12 112.30
N GLU A 294 21.39 5.98 112.41
CA GLU A 294 20.74 5.22 113.49
C GLU A 294 21.13 3.73 113.44
N LEU A 295 20.96 3.07 112.29
CA LEU A 295 21.39 1.69 112.05
C LEU A 295 22.88 1.52 112.21
N ARG A 296 23.72 2.53 112.02
CA ARG A 296 25.16 2.46 112.26
C ARG A 296 25.44 2.54 113.75
N THR A 297 24.74 3.40 114.49
CA THR A 297 24.83 3.36 115.96
C THR A 297 24.30 2.04 116.53
N ASP A 298 23.23 1.49 115.95
CA ASP A 298 22.69 0.20 116.34
C ASP A 298 23.52 -0.96 115.80
N ALA A 299 24.16 -0.83 114.64
CA ALA A 299 25.12 -1.80 114.11
C ALA A 299 26.44 -1.75 114.85
N ASP A 300 26.83 -0.62 115.45
CA ASP A 300 28.02 -0.51 116.28
C ASP A 300 27.73 -1.12 117.68
N LYS A 301 26.54 -0.86 118.26
CA LYS A 301 26.07 -1.61 119.45
C LYS A 301 25.90 -3.10 119.16
N ALA A 302 25.31 -3.43 118.01
CA ALA A 302 25.15 -4.80 117.57
C ALA A 302 26.48 -5.41 117.15
N ARG A 303 27.50 -4.64 116.75
CA ARG A 303 28.87 -5.11 116.51
C ARG A 303 29.57 -5.40 117.82
N GLU A 304 29.43 -4.58 118.85
CA GLU A 304 29.95 -4.93 120.18
C GLU A 304 29.26 -6.20 120.70
N ALA A 305 27.93 -6.28 120.57
CA ALA A 305 27.18 -7.48 120.91
C ALA A 305 27.56 -8.67 120.01
N HIS A 306 27.84 -8.45 118.73
CA HIS A 306 28.24 -9.46 117.75
C HIS A 306 29.68 -9.88 117.97
N GLU A 307 30.62 -9.04 118.39
CA GLU A 307 31.98 -9.43 118.77
C GLU A 307 31.94 -10.28 120.04
N GLN A 308 31.10 -9.91 121.00
CA GLN A 308 30.86 -10.75 122.17
C GLN A 308 30.19 -12.08 121.81
N ALA A 309 29.23 -12.07 120.86
CA ALA A 309 28.56 -13.27 120.38
C ALA A 309 29.43 -14.09 119.41
N VAL A 310 30.35 -13.48 118.65
CA VAL A 310 31.32 -14.10 117.75
C VAL A 310 32.45 -14.69 118.54
N SER A 311 32.86 -14.08 119.65
CA SER A 311 33.75 -14.72 120.63
C SER A 311 33.11 -15.97 121.23
N LYS A 312 31.82 -15.92 121.59
CA LYS A 312 31.06 -17.09 122.07
C LYS A 312 30.79 -18.12 120.97
N ARG A 313 30.53 -17.65 119.75
CA ARG A 313 30.27 -18.46 118.55
C ARG A 313 31.56 -19.03 117.99
N SER A 314 32.71 -18.39 118.11
CA SER A 314 34.01 -18.94 117.69
C SER A 314 34.43 -20.05 118.62
N ALA A 315 34.15 -19.92 119.92
CA ALA A 315 34.27 -21.03 120.87
C ALA A 315 33.32 -22.18 120.49
N ALA A 316 32.03 -21.90 120.26
CA ALA A 316 31.06 -22.93 119.85
C ALA A 316 31.27 -23.46 118.42
N ALA A 317 31.91 -22.70 117.53
CA ALA A 317 32.23 -23.09 116.16
C ALA A 317 33.55 -23.84 116.10
N GLN A 318 34.51 -23.62 117.01
CA GLN A 318 35.60 -24.57 117.24
C GLN A 318 35.04 -25.93 117.69
N ASP A 319 34.07 -25.92 118.60
CA ASP A 319 33.39 -27.15 119.05
C ASP A 319 32.56 -27.84 117.94
N LEU A 320 32.05 -27.08 116.95
CA LEU A 320 31.23 -27.59 115.85
C LEU A 320 32.05 -27.95 114.59
N GLN A 321 33.16 -27.25 114.34
CA GLN A 321 34.05 -27.48 113.20
C GLN A 321 34.84 -28.78 113.33
N ASP A 322 34.97 -29.32 114.55
CA ASP A 322 35.48 -30.67 114.77
C ASP A 322 34.51 -31.76 114.24
N HIS A 323 33.24 -31.46 113.92
CA HIS A 323 32.18 -32.47 113.74
C HIS A 323 31.24 -32.34 112.50
N ALA A 324 31.58 -31.63 111.41
CA ALA A 324 30.71 -31.57 110.21
C ALA A 324 31.44 -31.78 108.85
N PRO A 325 31.05 -32.77 108.00
CA PRO A 325 31.78 -33.14 106.77
C PRO A 325 31.32 -32.46 105.46
N ASP A 326 32.27 -31.95 104.67
CA ASP A 326 32.17 -31.16 103.42
C ASP A 326 31.31 -31.71 102.26
N HIS A 327 31.00 -33.01 102.25
CA HIS A 327 30.36 -33.69 101.10
C HIS A 327 28.90 -33.29 100.82
N LEU A 328 28.16 -32.77 101.80
CA LEU A 328 26.75 -32.36 101.65
C LEU A 328 26.59 -31.01 100.94
N SER A 329 27.58 -30.12 101.09
CA SER A 329 27.65 -28.81 100.43
C SER A 329 27.83 -28.94 98.91
N GLN A 330 28.66 -29.90 98.48
CA GLN A 330 28.93 -30.14 97.07
C GLN A 330 27.70 -30.71 96.32
N LYS A 331 26.98 -31.65 96.93
CA LYS A 331 25.79 -32.26 96.31
C LYS A 331 24.67 -31.26 96.01
N LEU A 332 24.50 -30.23 96.85
CA LEU A 332 23.45 -29.23 96.66
C LEU A 332 23.74 -28.34 95.44
N ARG A 333 25.00 -27.95 95.25
CA ARG A 333 25.42 -27.09 94.13
C ARG A 333 25.32 -27.79 92.77
N ASP A 334 25.59 -29.09 92.72
CA ASP A 334 25.47 -29.87 91.49
C ASP A 334 23.99 -30.04 91.07
N ALA A 335 23.08 -30.20 92.04
CA ALA A 335 21.63 -30.29 91.78
C ALA A 335 21.06 -28.97 91.25
N GLU A 336 21.49 -27.83 91.76
CA GLU A 336 21.07 -26.51 91.25
C GLU A 336 21.54 -26.27 89.81
N ARG A 337 22.79 -26.66 89.49
CA ARG A 337 23.34 -26.50 88.13
C ARG A 337 22.53 -27.30 87.11
N THR A 338 22.24 -28.56 87.41
CA THR A 338 21.45 -29.44 86.52
C THR A 338 20.03 -28.92 86.28
N MET A 339 19.38 -28.34 87.30
CA MET A 339 18.06 -27.73 87.15
C MET A 339 18.06 -26.53 86.18
N THR A 340 19.08 -25.66 86.28
CA THR A 340 19.18 -24.48 85.40
C THR A 340 19.48 -24.85 83.95
N GLU A 341 20.30 -25.88 83.72
CA GLU A 341 20.58 -26.42 82.38
C GLU A 341 19.32 -27.02 81.75
N ALA A 342 18.55 -27.81 82.50
CA ALA A 342 17.27 -28.37 82.03
C ALA A 342 16.20 -27.28 81.73
N GLY A 343 16.18 -26.20 82.52
CA GLY A 343 15.30 -25.06 82.25
C GLY A 343 15.61 -24.34 80.93
N ARG A 344 16.89 -24.19 80.60
CA ARG A 344 17.34 -23.57 79.34
C ARG A 344 17.00 -24.42 78.12
N THR A 345 17.21 -25.74 78.19
CA THR A 345 16.91 -26.65 77.06
C THR A 345 15.42 -26.74 76.76
N ARG A 346 14.56 -26.66 77.78
CA ARG A 346 13.10 -26.60 77.61
C ARG A 346 12.67 -25.36 76.83
N LEU A 347 13.11 -24.17 77.26
CA LEU A 347 12.78 -22.90 76.61
C LEU A 347 13.27 -22.85 75.15
N ALA A 348 14.47 -23.37 74.87
CA ALA A 348 15.00 -23.45 73.51
C ALA A 348 14.16 -24.36 72.61
N SER A 349 13.72 -25.51 73.12
CA SER A 349 12.86 -26.44 72.37
C SER A 349 11.47 -25.86 72.11
N GLU A 350 10.90 -25.14 73.09
CA GLU A 350 9.58 -24.52 72.97
C GLU A 350 9.57 -23.38 71.93
N ALA A 351 10.61 -22.55 71.92
CA ALA A 351 10.81 -21.54 70.87
C ALA A 351 10.99 -22.17 69.47
N ALA A 352 11.74 -23.28 69.38
CA ALA A 352 11.95 -23.99 68.12
C ALA A 352 10.62 -24.56 67.55
N ILE A 353 9.79 -25.17 68.40
CA ILE A 353 8.47 -25.71 68.02
C ILE A 353 7.53 -24.59 67.56
N SER A 354 7.48 -23.47 68.27
CA SER A 354 6.64 -22.33 67.89
C SER A 354 7.03 -21.80 66.50
N SER A 355 8.33 -21.56 66.26
CA SER A 355 8.78 -21.07 64.95
C SER A 355 8.54 -22.11 63.84
N GLY A 356 8.66 -23.40 64.15
CA GLY A 356 8.35 -24.49 63.23
C GLY A 356 6.89 -24.49 62.80
N ASN A 357 5.97 -24.31 63.75
CA ASN A 357 4.52 -24.25 63.49
C ASN A 357 4.12 -23.03 62.65
N GLU A 358 4.74 -21.87 62.89
CA GLU A 358 4.53 -20.69 62.04
C GLU A 358 5.02 -20.95 60.60
N ARG A 359 6.20 -21.58 60.46
CA ARG A 359 6.77 -21.92 59.15
C ARG A 359 5.89 -22.90 58.37
N THR A 360 5.35 -23.92 59.03
CA THR A 360 4.46 -24.90 58.39
C THR A 360 3.12 -24.25 57.99
N ALA A 361 2.58 -23.33 58.80
CA ALA A 361 1.38 -22.59 58.44
C ALA A 361 1.58 -21.70 57.20
N ILE A 362 2.72 -20.99 57.12
CA ILE A 362 3.07 -20.17 55.94
C ILE A 362 3.23 -21.05 54.69
N LEU A 363 3.94 -22.17 54.80
CA LEU A 363 4.14 -23.10 53.69
C LEU A 363 2.82 -23.72 53.23
N ALA A 364 1.93 -24.10 54.14
CA ALA A 364 0.60 -24.62 53.80
C ALA A 364 -0.26 -23.57 53.06
N GLY A 365 -0.17 -22.30 53.46
CA GLY A 365 -0.80 -21.19 52.73
C GLY A 365 -0.26 -21.05 51.30
N ARG A 366 1.07 -21.14 51.14
CA ARG A 366 1.73 -21.06 49.84
C ARG A 366 1.37 -22.22 48.91
N VAL A 367 1.25 -23.44 49.44
CA VAL A 367 0.78 -24.61 48.69
C VAL A 367 -0.65 -24.41 48.17
N LYS A 368 -1.57 -23.89 49.00
CA LYS A 368 -2.94 -23.60 48.58
C LYS A 368 -3.01 -22.54 47.47
N GLU A 369 -2.21 -21.49 47.58
CA GLU A 369 -2.15 -20.44 46.55
C GLU A 369 -1.60 -20.99 45.23
N ILE A 370 -0.52 -21.77 45.28
CA ILE A 370 0.05 -22.41 44.09
C ILE A 370 -0.97 -23.36 43.45
N GLN A 371 -1.70 -24.14 44.24
CA GLN A 371 -2.74 -25.03 43.72
C GLN A 371 -3.84 -24.25 42.98
N ARG A 372 -4.32 -23.15 43.57
CA ARG A 372 -5.32 -22.29 42.91
C ARG A 372 -4.81 -21.70 41.59
N GLN A 373 -3.52 -21.36 41.52
CA GLN A 373 -2.91 -20.89 40.29
C GLN A 373 -2.82 -21.99 39.23
N ILE A 374 -2.48 -23.22 39.63
CA ILE A 374 -2.47 -24.40 38.74
C ILE A 374 -3.87 -24.63 38.16
N ASP A 375 -4.91 -24.66 39.00
CA ASP A 375 -6.29 -24.91 38.56
C ASP A 375 -6.76 -23.82 37.58
N LYS A 376 -6.42 -22.56 37.85
CA LYS A 376 -6.72 -21.44 36.93
C LYS A 376 -6.00 -21.59 35.59
N LYS A 377 -4.73 -22.00 35.60
CA LYS A 377 -3.94 -22.22 34.38
C LYS A 377 -4.48 -23.40 33.57
N GLN A 378 -4.88 -24.49 34.23
CA GLN A 378 -5.51 -25.64 33.57
C GLN A 378 -6.83 -25.26 32.88
N GLY A 379 -7.66 -24.42 33.52
CA GLY A 379 -8.87 -23.89 32.89
C GLY A 379 -8.58 -23.09 31.61
N LEU A 380 -7.58 -22.19 31.67
CA LEU A 380 -7.16 -21.42 30.50
C LEU A 380 -6.59 -22.29 29.38
N VAL A 381 -5.86 -23.36 29.71
CA VAL A 381 -5.36 -24.32 28.71
C VAL A 381 -6.52 -25.02 28.01
N SER A 382 -7.52 -25.51 28.76
CA SER A 382 -8.69 -26.17 28.18
C SER A 382 -9.51 -25.24 27.27
N GLU A 383 -9.67 -23.96 27.64
CA GLU A 383 -10.34 -22.97 26.79
C GLU A 383 -9.54 -22.69 25.50
N ALA A 384 -8.22 -22.60 25.60
CA ALA A 384 -7.35 -22.40 24.45
C ALA A 384 -7.37 -23.61 23.50
N GLU A 385 -7.33 -24.84 24.03
CA GLU A 385 -7.44 -26.07 23.24
C GLU A 385 -8.76 -26.12 22.46
N ALA A 386 -9.89 -25.77 23.09
CA ALA A 386 -11.19 -25.72 22.42
C ALA A 386 -11.26 -24.63 21.33
N ALA A 387 -10.56 -23.52 21.51
CA ALA A 387 -10.46 -22.47 20.50
C ALA A 387 -9.59 -22.90 19.31
N ILE A 388 -8.49 -23.61 19.57
CA ILE A 388 -7.62 -24.17 18.54
C ILE A 388 -8.39 -25.16 17.67
N THR A 389 -9.11 -26.11 18.27
CA THR A 389 -9.89 -27.10 17.50
C THR A 389 -10.94 -26.44 16.61
N LYS A 390 -11.58 -25.36 17.07
CA LYS A 390 -12.55 -24.62 16.26
C LYS A 390 -11.89 -23.89 15.10
N LEU A 391 -10.73 -23.29 15.32
CA LEU A 391 -9.97 -22.63 14.25
C LEU A 391 -9.47 -23.62 13.21
N GLU A 392 -9.07 -24.83 13.63
CA GLU A 392 -8.70 -25.92 12.72
C GLU A 392 -9.90 -26.38 11.86
N GLU A 393 -11.10 -26.46 12.42
CA GLU A 393 -12.33 -26.72 11.67
C GLU A 393 -12.62 -25.61 10.65
N ASP A 394 -12.55 -24.34 11.05
CA ASP A 394 -12.78 -23.19 10.16
C ASP A 394 -11.72 -23.13 9.03
N MET A 395 -10.46 -23.48 9.32
CA MET A 395 -9.38 -23.56 8.32
C MET A 395 -9.66 -24.64 7.28
N ASN A 396 -10.07 -25.84 7.71
CA ASN A 396 -10.42 -26.92 6.80
C ASN A 396 -11.63 -26.56 5.91
N GLU A 397 -12.64 -25.88 6.46
CA GLU A 397 -13.79 -25.40 5.68
C GLU A 397 -13.38 -24.33 4.65
N ALA A 398 -12.44 -23.44 5.01
CA ALA A 398 -11.91 -22.46 4.07
C ALA A 398 -11.08 -23.11 2.95
N GLU A 399 -10.26 -24.11 3.28
CA GLU A 399 -9.40 -24.81 2.33
C GLU A 399 -10.21 -25.61 1.31
N THR A 400 -11.26 -26.30 1.76
CA THR A 400 -12.21 -26.99 0.87
C THR A 400 -12.90 -26.02 -0.10
N LYS A 401 -13.40 -24.87 0.38
CA LYS A 401 -13.99 -23.84 -0.50
C LYS A 401 -12.99 -23.27 -1.50
N LEU A 402 -11.72 -23.17 -1.12
CA LEU A 402 -10.66 -22.67 -2.00
C LEU A 402 -10.39 -23.66 -3.14
N VAL A 403 -10.38 -24.96 -2.85
CA VAL A 403 -10.27 -26.02 -3.86
C VAL A 403 -11.46 -25.96 -4.83
N ASP A 404 -12.69 -25.87 -4.32
CA ASP A 404 -13.90 -25.78 -5.16
C ASP A 404 -13.87 -24.54 -6.08
N LEU A 405 -13.44 -23.39 -5.55
CA LEU A 405 -13.32 -22.15 -6.34
C LEU A 405 -12.23 -22.23 -7.41
N LYS A 406 -11.10 -22.89 -7.11
CA LYS A 406 -10.05 -23.14 -8.11
C LYS A 406 -10.55 -24.04 -9.23
N GLU A 407 -11.33 -25.06 -8.92
CA GLU A 407 -11.92 -25.94 -9.93
C GLU A 407 -12.93 -25.21 -10.82
N GLN A 408 -13.78 -24.36 -10.23
CA GLN A 408 -14.68 -23.48 -10.99
C GLN A 408 -13.90 -22.52 -11.90
N ALA A 409 -12.82 -21.92 -11.39
CA ALA A 409 -11.99 -21.03 -12.19
C ALA A 409 -11.32 -21.74 -13.37
N SER A 410 -10.82 -22.98 -13.18
CA SER A 410 -10.27 -23.76 -14.28
C SER A 410 -11.34 -24.12 -15.32
N GLN A 411 -12.55 -24.49 -14.89
CA GLN A 411 -13.66 -24.77 -15.80
C GLN A 411 -14.02 -23.54 -16.64
N PHE A 412 -14.11 -22.35 -16.03
CA PHE A 412 -14.37 -21.11 -16.77
C PHE A 412 -13.26 -20.76 -17.76
N ASN A 413 -12.00 -21.02 -17.40
CA ASN A 413 -10.88 -20.77 -18.30
C ASN A 413 -10.91 -21.72 -19.51
N GLU A 414 -11.21 -23.00 -19.30
CA GLU A 414 -11.41 -23.96 -20.40
C GLU A 414 -12.59 -23.56 -21.31
N GLU A 415 -13.72 -23.15 -20.73
CA GLU A 415 -14.87 -22.64 -21.51
C GLU A 415 -14.50 -21.39 -22.31
N GLN A 416 -13.73 -20.47 -21.72
CA GLN A 416 -13.29 -19.25 -22.39
C GLN A 416 -12.36 -19.57 -23.56
N ASN A 417 -11.39 -20.47 -23.38
CA ASN A 417 -10.49 -20.89 -24.45
C ASN A 417 -11.27 -21.57 -25.58
N ALA A 418 -12.21 -22.46 -25.26
CA ALA A 418 -13.07 -23.09 -26.27
C ALA A 418 -13.93 -22.07 -27.04
N LEU A 419 -14.43 -21.03 -26.36
CA LEU A 419 -15.17 -19.94 -27.02
C LEU A 419 -14.25 -19.06 -27.89
N GLN A 420 -13.00 -18.86 -27.47
CA GLN A 420 -12.01 -18.11 -28.23
C GLN A 420 -11.60 -18.86 -29.50
N ASP A 421 -11.31 -20.16 -29.40
CA ASP A 421 -11.02 -21.02 -30.55
C ASP A 421 -12.20 -21.02 -31.53
N ARG A 422 -13.43 -21.14 -31.03
CA ARG A 422 -14.63 -21.09 -31.88
C ARG A 422 -14.82 -19.73 -32.55
N ARG A 423 -14.44 -18.65 -31.86
CA ARG A 423 -14.48 -17.29 -32.43
C ARG A 423 -13.45 -17.14 -33.55
N GLU A 424 -12.24 -17.66 -33.37
CA GLU A 424 -11.20 -17.64 -34.41
C GLU A 424 -11.63 -18.43 -35.64
N GLU A 425 -12.20 -19.63 -35.46
CA GLU A 425 -12.74 -20.44 -36.55
C GLU A 425 -13.85 -19.69 -37.34
N ILE A 426 -14.77 -19.01 -36.64
CA ILE A 426 -15.81 -18.19 -37.29
C ILE A 426 -15.22 -16.98 -38.03
N ILE A 427 -14.15 -16.37 -37.52
CA ILE A 427 -13.46 -15.26 -38.18
C ILE A 427 -12.81 -15.74 -39.48
N GLU A 428 -12.17 -16.91 -39.47
CA GLU A 428 -11.58 -17.54 -40.65
C GLU A 428 -12.64 -17.96 -41.68
N GLU A 429 -13.74 -18.59 -41.25
CA GLU A 429 -14.88 -18.90 -42.11
C GLU A 429 -15.45 -17.64 -42.76
N ARG A 430 -15.61 -16.56 -41.99
CA ARG A 430 -16.13 -15.28 -42.51
C ARG A 430 -15.15 -14.64 -43.50
N ALA A 431 -13.85 -14.73 -43.24
CA ALA A 431 -12.82 -14.21 -44.14
C ALA A 431 -12.80 -14.97 -45.47
N SER A 432 -12.84 -16.30 -45.42
CA SER A 432 -12.88 -17.15 -46.62
C SER A 432 -14.18 -16.95 -47.42
N LEU A 433 -15.33 -16.85 -46.76
CA LEU A 433 -16.60 -16.52 -47.42
C LEU A 433 -16.56 -15.14 -48.08
N ARG A 434 -16.02 -14.11 -47.42
CA ARG A 434 -15.85 -12.79 -48.03
C ARG A 434 -14.97 -12.83 -49.27
N ALA A 435 -13.83 -13.51 -49.20
CA ALA A 435 -12.96 -13.72 -50.36
C ALA A 435 -13.71 -14.42 -51.51
N SER A 436 -14.53 -15.44 -51.19
CA SER A 436 -15.34 -16.13 -52.20
C SER A 436 -16.38 -15.23 -52.86
N VAL A 437 -17.02 -14.33 -52.10
CA VAL A 437 -17.99 -13.36 -52.60
C VAL A 437 -17.32 -12.32 -53.49
N GLU A 438 -16.13 -11.84 -53.11
CA GLU A 438 -15.34 -10.90 -53.91
C GLU A 438 -14.97 -11.50 -55.28
N VAL A 439 -14.48 -12.75 -55.28
CA VAL A 439 -14.15 -13.47 -56.53
C VAL A 439 -15.40 -13.66 -57.39
N LEU A 440 -16.54 -14.02 -56.79
CA LEU A 440 -17.80 -14.16 -57.52
C LEU A 440 -18.33 -12.82 -58.06
N SER A 441 -18.15 -11.71 -57.34
CA SER A 441 -18.56 -10.39 -57.83
C SER A 441 -17.69 -9.92 -58.99
N GLN A 442 -16.37 -10.13 -58.92
CA GLN A 442 -15.45 -9.87 -60.02
C GLN A 442 -15.78 -10.73 -61.25
N ASN A 443 -16.07 -12.02 -61.05
CA ASN A 443 -16.53 -12.89 -62.14
C ASN A 443 -17.85 -12.40 -62.75
N ARG A 444 -18.77 -11.87 -61.92
CA ARG A 444 -20.01 -11.27 -62.41
C ARG A 444 -19.72 -10.02 -63.25
N GLU A 445 -18.90 -9.10 -62.75
CA GLU A 445 -18.53 -7.87 -63.46
C GLU A 445 -17.85 -8.17 -64.80
N THR A 446 -16.89 -9.09 -64.82
CA THR A 446 -16.21 -9.50 -66.06
C THR A 446 -17.17 -10.14 -67.06
N LEU A 447 -18.09 -11.00 -66.62
CA LEU A 447 -19.13 -11.57 -67.50
C LEU A 447 -20.11 -10.50 -68.01
N THR A 448 -20.46 -9.52 -67.17
CA THR A 448 -21.36 -8.42 -67.56
C THR A 448 -20.71 -7.53 -68.61
N ALA A 449 -19.45 -7.13 -68.38
CA ALA A 449 -18.65 -6.40 -69.35
C ALA A 449 -18.50 -7.18 -70.66
N ARG A 450 -18.32 -8.51 -70.60
CA ARG A 450 -18.23 -9.36 -71.79
C ARG A 450 -19.55 -9.43 -72.58
N ILE A 451 -20.69 -9.43 -71.89
CA ILE A 451 -22.01 -9.37 -72.51
C ILE A 451 -22.21 -8.01 -73.20
N GLU A 452 -21.84 -6.92 -72.54
CA GLU A 452 -21.90 -5.57 -73.10
C GLU A 452 -20.99 -5.43 -74.34
N GLU A 453 -19.76 -5.94 -74.26
CA GLU A 453 -18.83 -6.00 -75.40
C GLU A 453 -19.41 -6.79 -76.57
N LEU A 454 -19.97 -7.98 -76.31
CA LEU A 454 -20.61 -8.79 -77.36
C LEU A 454 -21.83 -8.11 -77.96
N ASN A 455 -22.63 -7.40 -77.16
CA ASN A 455 -23.77 -6.64 -77.68
C ASN A 455 -23.32 -5.48 -78.57
N VAL A 456 -22.26 -4.76 -78.17
CA VAL A 456 -21.64 -3.74 -79.01
C VAL A 456 -21.09 -4.35 -80.30
N GLN A 457 -20.41 -5.50 -80.23
CA GLN A 457 -19.92 -6.20 -81.42
C GLN A 457 -21.06 -6.65 -82.34
N ILE A 458 -22.17 -7.16 -81.80
CA ILE A 458 -23.35 -7.53 -82.61
C ILE A 458 -23.92 -6.30 -83.30
N GLN A 459 -24.01 -5.17 -82.59
CA GLN A 459 -24.50 -3.91 -83.14
C GLN A 459 -23.56 -3.38 -84.24
N GLN A 460 -22.25 -3.34 -83.98
CA GLN A 460 -21.23 -2.97 -84.96
C GLN A 460 -21.22 -3.89 -86.17
N LYS A 461 -21.45 -5.20 -86.00
CA LYS A 461 -21.53 -6.14 -87.13
C LYS A 461 -22.79 -5.95 -87.96
N ARG A 462 -23.92 -5.56 -87.34
CA ARG A 462 -25.13 -5.17 -88.07
C ARG A 462 -24.92 -3.87 -88.83
N GLU A 463 -24.36 -2.86 -88.17
CA GLU A 463 -24.01 -1.59 -88.79
C GLU A 463 -22.98 -1.76 -89.91
N ALA A 464 -21.98 -2.63 -89.74
CA ALA A 464 -21.01 -2.94 -90.79
C ALA A 464 -21.65 -3.71 -91.95
N VAL A 465 -22.66 -4.56 -91.70
CA VAL A 465 -23.41 -5.21 -92.78
C VAL A 465 -24.23 -4.17 -93.54
N ASP A 466 -24.90 -3.27 -92.83
CA ASP A 466 -25.67 -2.16 -93.42
C ASP A 466 -24.75 -1.17 -94.17
N GLU A 467 -23.59 -0.84 -93.62
CA GLU A 467 -22.56 -0.01 -94.27
C GLU A 467 -21.98 -0.72 -95.49
N ILE A 468 -21.66 -2.02 -95.42
CA ILE A 468 -21.20 -2.79 -96.59
C ILE A 468 -22.30 -2.82 -97.65
N GLU A 469 -23.57 -2.91 -97.26
CA GLU A 469 -24.71 -2.83 -98.18
C GLU A 469 -24.74 -1.47 -98.90
N VAL A 470 -24.53 -0.38 -98.16
CA VAL A 470 -24.45 1.00 -98.69
C VAL A 470 -23.16 1.24 -99.49
N GLU A 471 -22.01 0.70 -99.08
CA GLU A 471 -20.73 0.80 -99.79
C GLU A 471 -20.76 0.00 -101.09
N LEU A 472 -21.37 -1.19 -101.10
CA LEU A 472 -21.67 -1.95 -102.31
C LEU A 472 -22.57 -1.14 -103.24
N GLU A 473 -23.58 -0.45 -102.70
CA GLU A 473 -24.46 0.45 -103.46
C GLU A 473 -23.71 1.69 -104.01
N ALA A 474 -22.81 2.28 -103.23
CA ALA A 474 -22.03 3.47 -103.57
C ALA A 474 -20.87 3.20 -104.56
N VAL A 475 -20.32 1.99 -104.57
CA VAL A 475 -19.29 1.53 -105.52
C VAL A 475 -19.96 0.88 -106.77
N GLU A 476 -21.29 0.97 -106.90
CA GLU A 476 -22.10 0.40 -107.98
C GLU A 476 -21.94 -1.13 -108.16
N VAL A 477 -21.65 -1.84 -107.07
CA VAL A 477 -21.55 -3.31 -107.05
C VAL A 477 -22.85 -3.88 -106.50
N SER A 478 -23.73 -4.36 -107.40
CA SER A 478 -25.01 -4.95 -107.01
C SER A 478 -24.84 -6.24 -106.21
N ILE A 479 -25.60 -6.39 -105.13
CA ILE A 479 -25.70 -7.64 -104.37
C ILE A 479 -26.19 -8.75 -105.32
N PRO A 480 -25.40 -9.82 -105.54
CA PRO A 480 -25.78 -10.87 -106.49
C PRO A 480 -27.01 -11.64 -106.00
N SER A 481 -27.87 -12.05 -106.94
CA SER A 481 -29.00 -12.96 -106.68
C SER A 481 -28.50 -14.28 -106.05
N PRO A 482 -29.27 -14.94 -105.16
CA PRO A 482 -28.86 -16.18 -104.46
C PRO A 482 -28.43 -17.36 -105.36
N ASP A 483 -28.60 -17.25 -106.68
CA ASP A 483 -28.23 -18.26 -107.67
C ASP A 483 -26.83 -18.09 -108.30
N VAL A 484 -26.05 -17.06 -107.93
CA VAL A 484 -24.71 -16.80 -108.48
C VAL A 484 -23.63 -17.58 -107.72
N GLN A 485 -22.84 -18.41 -108.43
CA GLN A 485 -21.67 -19.08 -107.85
C GLN A 485 -20.51 -18.08 -107.64
N LEU A 486 -20.36 -17.61 -106.41
CA LEU A 486 -19.19 -16.86 -105.95
C LEU A 486 -18.01 -17.83 -105.68
N PRO A 487 -16.76 -17.37 -105.82
CA PRO A 487 -15.60 -18.15 -105.39
C PRO A 487 -15.73 -18.51 -103.90
N THR A 488 -15.28 -19.70 -103.52
CA THR A 488 -15.28 -20.13 -102.12
C THR A 488 -14.48 -19.14 -101.28
N VAL A 489 -14.96 -18.81 -100.07
CA VAL A 489 -14.33 -17.82 -99.16
C VAL A 489 -12.80 -18.05 -99.03
N ALA A 490 -12.38 -19.32 -99.05
CA ALA A 490 -10.98 -19.75 -99.03
C ALA A 490 -10.09 -19.25 -100.20
N GLU A 491 -10.64 -18.96 -101.38
CA GLU A 491 -9.90 -18.45 -102.55
C GLU A 491 -9.78 -16.92 -102.51
N ALA A 492 -10.81 -16.22 -102.03
CA ALA A 492 -10.79 -14.78 -101.79
C ALA A 492 -9.85 -14.43 -100.62
N GLU A 493 -9.93 -15.20 -99.53
CA GLU A 493 -9.04 -15.13 -98.38
C GLU A 493 -7.58 -15.37 -98.79
N LYS A 494 -7.28 -16.26 -99.74
CA LYS A 494 -5.89 -16.50 -100.17
C LYS A 494 -5.22 -15.26 -100.76
N SER A 495 -6.01 -14.38 -101.39
CA SER A 495 -5.55 -13.10 -101.93
C SER A 495 -5.37 -12.03 -100.84
N VAL A 496 -6.32 -11.96 -99.89
CA VAL A 496 -6.27 -11.07 -98.72
C VAL A 496 -5.13 -11.48 -97.78
N GLN A 497 -4.95 -12.77 -97.54
CA GLN A 497 -3.88 -13.37 -96.75
C GLN A 497 -2.49 -13.15 -97.37
N GLY A 498 -2.40 -12.86 -98.67
CA GLY A 498 -1.19 -12.39 -99.33
C GLY A 498 -0.83 -10.94 -98.97
N LEU A 499 -1.85 -10.10 -98.74
CA LEU A 499 -1.70 -8.71 -98.28
C LEU A 499 -1.52 -8.63 -96.75
N GLU A 500 -2.26 -9.43 -95.98
CA GLU A 500 -2.11 -9.55 -94.52
C GLU A 500 -0.77 -10.17 -94.11
N ARG A 501 -0.20 -11.11 -94.89
CA ARG A 501 1.18 -11.60 -94.65
C ARG A 501 2.23 -10.49 -94.77
N ARG A 502 2.00 -9.49 -95.62
CA ARG A 502 2.88 -8.30 -95.73
C ARG A 502 2.67 -7.34 -94.57
N LEU A 503 1.47 -7.29 -94.00
CA LEU A 503 1.13 -6.50 -92.81
C LEU A 503 1.64 -7.16 -91.51
N GLY A 504 1.52 -8.48 -91.38
CA GLY A 504 1.98 -9.28 -90.23
C GLY A 504 3.50 -9.39 -90.10
N HIS A 505 4.26 -9.07 -91.16
CA HIS A 505 5.72 -8.92 -91.06
C HIS A 505 6.17 -7.71 -90.24
N LEU A 506 5.28 -6.78 -89.88
CA LEU A 506 5.57 -5.70 -88.93
C LEU A 506 5.42 -6.13 -87.45
N GLY A 507 4.64 -7.19 -87.17
CA GLY A 507 4.29 -7.62 -85.81
C GLY A 507 3.44 -6.60 -85.02
N ASP A 508 2.88 -7.02 -83.89
CA ASP A 508 2.13 -6.14 -82.99
C ASP A 508 3.11 -5.24 -82.22
N VAL A 509 3.17 -3.96 -82.58
CA VAL A 509 3.93 -2.95 -81.83
C VAL A 509 3.16 -2.63 -80.55
N ASN A 510 3.68 -3.05 -79.40
CA ASN A 510 3.08 -2.75 -78.11
C ASN A 510 3.25 -1.25 -77.78
N MET A 511 2.25 -0.45 -78.12
CA MET A 511 2.23 1.00 -77.88
C MET A 511 2.22 1.37 -76.38
N LEU A 512 1.79 0.46 -75.51
CA LEU A 512 1.77 0.62 -74.05
C LEU A 512 3.11 0.20 -73.40
N ALA A 513 4.06 -0.36 -74.16
CA ALA A 513 5.35 -0.79 -73.61
C ALA A 513 6.15 0.36 -72.98
N ILE A 514 5.96 1.58 -73.52
CA ILE A 514 6.58 2.81 -72.98
C ILE A 514 5.88 3.18 -71.66
N GLU A 515 4.54 3.20 -71.61
CA GLU A 515 3.78 3.52 -70.40
C GLU A 515 3.97 2.47 -69.28
N HIS A 516 4.05 1.18 -69.62
CA HIS A 516 4.36 0.11 -68.67
C HIS A 516 5.79 0.19 -68.15
N TYR A 517 6.74 0.63 -68.97
CA TYR A 517 8.10 0.92 -68.53
C TYR A 517 8.11 2.09 -67.56
N ASP A 518 7.42 3.20 -67.88
CA ASP A 518 7.33 4.38 -67.02
C ASP A 518 6.66 4.05 -65.67
N THR A 519 5.56 3.30 -65.68
CA THR A 519 4.86 2.85 -64.44
C THR A 519 5.74 1.92 -63.59
N ALA A 520 6.50 1.03 -64.24
CA ALA A 520 7.42 0.13 -63.54
C ALA A 520 8.62 0.89 -62.95
N VAL A 521 9.12 1.90 -63.65
CA VAL A 521 10.19 2.79 -63.18
C VAL A 521 9.72 3.60 -61.98
N GLU A 522 8.52 4.18 -62.01
CA GLU A 522 7.92 4.90 -60.88
C GLU A 522 7.73 4.00 -59.66
N ARG A 523 7.21 2.79 -59.85
CA ARG A 523 7.03 1.81 -58.76
C ARG A 523 8.37 1.39 -58.15
N ILE A 524 9.40 1.18 -58.96
CA ILE A 524 10.75 0.85 -58.48
C ILE A 524 11.35 2.05 -57.74
N ALA A 525 11.14 3.28 -58.23
CA ALA A 525 11.59 4.49 -57.56
C ALA A 525 10.98 4.63 -56.15
N GLY A 526 9.66 4.42 -56.01
CA GLY A 526 8.99 4.43 -54.70
C GLY A 526 9.50 3.35 -53.75
N LEU A 527 9.68 2.10 -54.23
CA LEU A 527 10.23 1.01 -53.40
C LEU A 527 11.69 1.26 -52.97
N VAL A 528 12.48 1.92 -53.81
CA VAL A 528 13.86 2.31 -53.47
C VAL A 528 13.86 3.43 -52.43
N GLU A 529 12.95 4.40 -52.53
CA GLU A 529 12.77 5.48 -51.55
C GLU A 529 12.33 4.95 -50.19
N ASP A 530 11.30 4.10 -50.15
CA ASP A 530 10.85 3.40 -48.93
C ASP A 530 11.99 2.56 -48.31
N GLY A 531 12.74 1.84 -49.15
CA GLY A 531 13.88 1.04 -48.71
C GLY A 531 15.00 1.89 -48.11
N ASN A 532 15.23 3.10 -48.61
CA ASN A 532 16.20 4.04 -48.05
C ASN A 532 15.69 4.62 -46.73
N LEU A 533 14.42 5.03 -46.66
CA LEU A 533 13.79 5.52 -45.44
C LEU A 533 13.85 4.48 -44.31
N LEU A 534 13.59 3.20 -44.60
CA LEU A 534 13.68 2.12 -43.62
C LEU A 534 15.13 1.88 -43.15
N ARG A 535 16.12 1.99 -44.04
CA ARG A 535 17.54 1.90 -43.66
C ARG A 535 17.95 3.07 -42.77
N ASP A 536 17.47 4.27 -43.04
CA ASP A 536 17.74 5.46 -42.23
C ASP A 536 17.05 5.37 -40.86
N ARG A 537 15.82 4.87 -40.80
CA ARG A 537 15.14 4.59 -39.52
C ARG A 537 15.88 3.51 -38.73
N ARG A 538 16.34 2.45 -39.38
CA ARG A 538 17.15 1.40 -38.73
C ARG A 538 18.44 1.98 -38.17
N SER A 539 19.16 2.80 -38.93
CA SER A 539 20.41 3.41 -38.46
C SER A 539 20.17 4.36 -37.28
N GLN A 540 19.08 5.14 -37.31
CA GLN A 540 18.65 5.97 -36.18
C GLN A 540 18.34 5.12 -34.93
N LEU A 541 17.55 4.06 -35.06
CA LEU A 541 17.22 3.16 -33.94
C LEU A 541 18.47 2.50 -33.36
N VAL A 542 19.39 2.03 -34.21
CA VAL A 542 20.69 1.49 -33.77
C VAL A 542 21.49 2.55 -33.03
N SER A 543 21.55 3.79 -33.53
CA SER A 543 22.25 4.89 -32.85
C SER A 543 21.65 5.24 -31.49
N ILE A 544 20.32 5.17 -31.34
CA ILE A 544 19.62 5.39 -30.06
C ILE A 544 19.93 4.25 -29.09
N ALA A 545 19.92 3.00 -29.59
CA ALA A 545 20.28 1.84 -28.77
C ALA A 545 21.72 1.94 -28.26
N GLU A 546 22.67 2.30 -29.12
CA GLU A 546 24.08 2.52 -28.74
C GLU A 546 24.21 3.66 -27.70
N GLN A 547 23.51 4.78 -27.89
CA GLN A 547 23.50 5.88 -26.91
C GLN A 547 22.95 5.47 -25.54
N LEU A 548 21.85 4.73 -25.52
CA LEU A 548 21.26 4.21 -24.28
C LEU A 548 22.19 3.20 -23.59
N GLU A 549 22.86 2.35 -24.36
CA GLU A 549 23.79 1.35 -23.85
C GLU A 549 25.04 2.01 -23.25
N ASP A 550 25.56 3.06 -23.89
CA ASP A 550 26.66 3.87 -23.37
C ASP A 550 26.27 4.68 -22.12
N GLU A 551 25.07 5.25 -22.08
CA GLU A 551 24.57 5.95 -20.90
C GLU A 551 24.40 4.98 -19.72
N ARG A 552 23.82 3.81 -19.97
CA ARG A 552 23.66 2.73 -19.00
C ARG A 552 25.01 2.26 -18.47
N ARG A 553 26.00 2.04 -19.35
CA ARG A 553 27.39 1.68 -18.99
C ARG A 553 28.05 2.76 -18.13
N THR A 554 27.93 4.02 -18.53
CA THR A 554 28.54 5.15 -17.82
C THR A 554 27.95 5.30 -16.42
N ARG A 555 26.63 5.20 -16.27
CA ARG A 555 25.95 5.23 -14.96
C ARG A 555 26.39 4.08 -14.08
N LEU A 556 26.40 2.84 -14.60
CA LEU A 556 26.82 1.67 -13.82
C LEU A 556 28.28 1.81 -13.35
N MET A 557 29.20 2.20 -14.23
CA MET A 557 30.62 2.34 -13.86
C MET A 557 30.83 3.43 -12.82
N THR A 558 30.09 4.55 -12.92
CA THR A 558 30.15 5.64 -11.93
C THR A 558 29.68 5.15 -10.56
N VAL A 559 28.54 4.47 -10.49
CA VAL A 559 28.02 3.87 -9.25
C VAL A 559 28.99 2.83 -8.70
N PHE A 560 29.50 1.95 -9.56
CA PHE A 560 30.45 0.90 -9.20
C PHE A 560 31.73 1.47 -8.59
N GLU A 561 32.31 2.54 -9.15
CA GLU A 561 33.49 3.19 -8.58
C GLU A 561 33.23 3.76 -7.18
N HIS A 562 32.08 4.41 -6.98
CA HIS A 562 31.69 4.90 -5.66
C HIS A 562 31.48 3.76 -4.65
N VAL A 563 30.74 2.72 -5.03
CA VAL A 563 30.48 1.56 -4.16
C VAL A 563 31.78 0.78 -3.88
N SER A 564 32.68 0.63 -4.85
CA SER A 564 33.98 -0.05 -4.67
C SER A 564 34.88 0.70 -3.69
N ASN A 565 34.94 2.03 -3.79
CA ASN A 565 35.67 2.87 -2.83
C ASN A 565 35.06 2.79 -1.42
N ASN A 566 33.72 2.84 -1.32
CA ASN A 566 33.02 2.67 -0.04
C ASN A 566 33.26 1.28 0.54
N PHE A 567 33.25 0.23 -0.28
CA PHE A 567 33.47 -1.15 0.12
C PHE A 567 34.84 -1.36 0.75
N GLY A 568 35.91 -0.89 0.09
CA GLY A 568 37.26 -0.98 0.65
C GLY A 568 37.36 -0.31 2.02
N ARG A 569 36.80 0.90 2.15
CA ARG A 569 36.78 1.65 3.42
C ARG A 569 35.98 0.94 4.51
N VAL A 570 34.76 0.48 4.20
CA VAL A 570 33.88 -0.20 5.17
C VAL A 570 34.50 -1.53 5.60
N TYR A 571 35.08 -2.28 4.66
CA TYR A 571 35.74 -3.54 4.96
C TYR A 571 36.94 -3.36 5.90
N GLU A 572 37.74 -2.31 5.72
CA GLU A 572 38.86 -1.98 6.61
C GLU A 572 38.41 -1.59 8.03
N ILE A 573 37.28 -0.88 8.17
CA ILE A 573 36.67 -0.55 9.46
C ILE A 573 36.19 -1.80 10.20
N LEU A 574 35.62 -2.73 9.44
CA LEU A 574 35.05 -3.98 9.94
C LEU A 574 36.13 -5.03 10.26
N GLN A 575 37.19 -5.12 9.46
CA GLN A 575 38.34 -6.02 9.64
C GLN A 575 39.66 -5.22 9.61
N PRO A 576 40.15 -4.77 10.77
CA PRO A 576 41.43 -4.07 10.88
C PRO A 576 42.56 -4.95 10.31
N THR A 577 43.40 -4.41 9.43
CA THR A 577 44.47 -5.12 8.67
C THR A 577 44.02 -6.03 7.52
N GLY A 578 42.72 -6.16 7.27
CA GLY A 578 42.18 -6.78 6.06
C GLY A 578 42.06 -5.80 4.89
N SER A 579 41.87 -6.30 3.67
CA SER A 579 41.61 -5.46 2.49
C SER A 579 40.50 -6.06 1.62
N GLY A 580 39.52 -5.25 1.24
CA GLY A 580 38.43 -5.62 0.34
C GLY A 580 38.42 -4.75 -0.91
N SER A 581 38.21 -5.34 -2.09
CA SER A 581 37.99 -4.60 -3.34
C SER A 581 36.96 -5.30 -4.22
N LEU A 582 36.12 -4.53 -4.91
CA LEU A 582 35.21 -5.03 -5.93
C LEU A 582 35.85 -4.94 -7.31
N ARG A 583 35.67 -5.96 -8.15
CA ARG A 583 36.20 -6.02 -9.52
C ARG A 583 35.13 -6.49 -10.49
N MET A 584 35.07 -5.85 -11.66
CA MET A 584 34.23 -6.30 -12.76
C MET A 584 35.03 -7.32 -13.59
N GLU A 585 34.42 -8.46 -13.92
CA GLU A 585 35.03 -9.46 -14.80
C GLU A 585 35.34 -8.87 -16.18
N ASN A 586 34.43 -8.03 -16.69
CA ASN A 586 34.59 -7.34 -17.97
C ASN A 586 34.27 -5.84 -17.88
N PRO A 587 35.29 -4.97 -17.73
CA PRO A 587 35.09 -3.51 -17.65
C PRO A 587 34.54 -2.86 -18.92
N LYS A 588 34.75 -3.50 -20.08
CA LYS A 588 34.27 -2.95 -21.37
C LYS A 588 32.80 -3.24 -21.61
N LYS A 589 32.33 -4.40 -21.15
CA LYS A 589 30.95 -4.85 -21.26
C LYS A 589 30.46 -5.36 -19.90
N PRO A 590 30.13 -4.45 -18.97
CA PRO A 590 29.84 -4.80 -17.59
C PRO A 590 28.54 -5.61 -17.41
N PHE A 591 27.68 -5.68 -18.43
CA PHE A 591 26.43 -6.46 -18.39
C PHE A 591 26.57 -7.90 -18.90
N GLU A 592 27.68 -8.21 -19.59
CA GLU A 592 27.97 -9.57 -20.09
C GLU A 592 28.84 -10.37 -19.10
N GLY A 593 29.34 -9.74 -18.04
CA GLY A 593 30.20 -10.36 -17.03
C GLY A 593 29.71 -10.13 -15.60
N GLY A 594 30.26 -10.88 -14.66
CA GLY A 594 29.94 -10.81 -13.24
C GLY A 594 30.69 -9.74 -12.46
N LEU A 595 30.30 -9.61 -11.20
CA LEU A 595 30.98 -8.84 -10.15
C LEU A 595 31.74 -9.78 -9.23
N GLU A 596 33.06 -9.65 -9.19
CA GLU A 596 33.92 -10.36 -8.26
C GLU A 596 34.20 -9.53 -7.01
N MET A 597 34.14 -10.19 -5.86
CA MET A 597 34.43 -9.60 -4.56
C MET A 597 35.72 -10.21 -4.01
N ASP A 598 36.80 -9.43 -4.04
CA ASP A 598 38.11 -9.80 -3.54
C ASP A 598 38.26 -9.34 -2.09
N CYS A 599 38.15 -10.27 -1.14
CA CYS A 599 38.30 -10.01 0.28
C CYS A 599 39.50 -10.76 0.85
N VAL A 600 40.40 -10.04 1.51
CA VAL A 600 41.56 -10.60 2.21
C VAL A 600 41.38 -10.37 3.71
N PRO A 601 41.01 -11.43 4.49
CA PRO A 601 40.92 -11.33 5.93
C PRO A 601 42.30 -11.13 6.59
N PRO A 602 42.33 -10.64 7.85
CA PRO A 602 43.57 -10.46 8.61
C PRO A 602 44.42 -11.74 8.66
N GLY A 603 45.69 -11.65 8.25
CA GLY A 603 46.65 -12.77 8.33
C GLY A 603 46.55 -13.85 7.25
N LYS A 604 45.66 -13.73 6.25
CA LYS A 604 45.57 -14.66 5.10
C LYS A 604 46.22 -14.11 3.82
N SER A 605 46.64 -15.00 2.92
CA SER A 605 47.31 -14.61 1.67
C SER A 605 46.31 -14.02 0.66
N LYS A 606 46.82 -13.15 -0.23
CA LYS A 606 46.04 -12.44 -1.27
C LYS A 606 45.38 -13.35 -2.32
N HIS A 607 45.68 -14.65 -2.34
CA HIS A 607 45.17 -15.61 -3.34
C HIS A 607 44.05 -16.52 -2.79
N THR A 608 43.45 -16.17 -1.67
CA THR A 608 42.38 -16.98 -1.05
C THR A 608 41.07 -16.79 -1.83
N LYS A 609 40.56 -17.87 -2.47
CA LYS A 609 39.26 -17.84 -3.16
C LYS A 609 38.11 -17.72 -2.15
N ARG A 610 36.98 -17.12 -2.54
CA ARG A 610 35.75 -16.96 -1.72
C ARG A 610 35.27 -18.26 -1.05
N SER A 611 35.50 -19.43 -1.67
CA SER A 611 35.16 -20.75 -1.12
C SER A 611 35.94 -21.11 0.15
N MET A 612 37.12 -20.52 0.38
CA MET A 612 38.03 -20.80 1.50
C MET A 612 37.87 -19.85 2.70
N LEU A 613 36.87 -18.95 2.66
CA LEU A 613 36.53 -18.06 3.77
C LEU A 613 35.67 -18.78 4.82
N SER A 614 35.91 -18.48 6.09
CA SER A 614 35.07 -18.92 7.22
C SER A 614 33.66 -18.32 7.11
N GLY A 615 32.66 -18.95 7.71
CA GLY A 615 31.27 -18.45 7.74
C GLY A 615 31.19 -17.01 8.25
N GLY A 616 31.89 -16.69 9.34
CA GLY A 616 31.96 -15.32 9.87
C GLY A 616 32.64 -14.33 8.92
N GLU A 617 33.71 -14.73 8.23
CA GLU A 617 34.40 -13.87 7.24
C GLU A 617 33.52 -13.58 6.02
N LYS A 618 32.72 -14.56 5.57
CA LYS A 618 31.73 -14.37 4.50
C LYS A 618 30.63 -13.39 4.92
N SER A 619 30.11 -13.53 6.14
CA SER A 619 29.12 -12.60 6.71
C SER A 619 29.67 -11.17 6.80
N MET A 620 30.92 -11.00 7.23
CA MET A 620 31.57 -9.68 7.28
C MET A 620 31.75 -9.04 5.90
N ALA A 621 32.15 -9.82 4.90
CA ALA A 621 32.28 -9.34 3.53
C ALA A 621 30.92 -8.94 2.92
N ALA A 622 29.87 -9.73 3.16
CA ALA A 622 28.51 -9.41 2.71
C ALA A 622 27.96 -8.15 3.39
N LEU A 623 28.13 -8.02 4.71
CA LEU A 623 27.72 -6.83 5.46
C LEU A 623 28.52 -5.59 5.01
N ALA A 624 29.80 -5.73 4.71
CA ALA A 624 30.60 -4.64 4.17
C ALA A 624 30.05 -4.14 2.82
N LEU A 625 29.58 -5.04 1.95
CA LEU A 625 28.95 -4.67 0.68
C LEU A 625 27.63 -3.93 0.88
N ILE A 626 26.77 -4.44 1.77
CA ILE A 626 25.49 -3.78 2.11
C ILE A 626 25.76 -2.36 2.63
N PHE A 627 26.71 -2.22 3.56
CA PHE A 627 27.10 -0.94 4.12
C PHE A 627 27.80 -0.01 3.10
N ALA A 628 28.45 -0.54 2.06
CA ALA A 628 29.05 0.24 0.99
C ALA A 628 28.02 0.83 0.03
N ILE A 629 26.98 0.04 -0.29
CA ILE A 629 25.81 0.48 -1.05
C ILE A 629 25.05 1.53 -0.24
N GLN A 630 24.88 1.30 1.07
CA GLN A 630 24.26 2.24 2.00
C GLN A 630 24.91 3.63 1.99
N ASP A 631 26.24 3.67 1.92
CA ASP A 631 27.00 4.93 1.90
C ASP A 631 26.83 5.70 0.58
N TYR A 632 26.46 5.02 -0.50
CA TYR A 632 26.14 5.63 -1.78
C TYR A 632 24.68 6.12 -1.82
N GLU A 633 23.75 5.29 -1.33
CA GLU A 633 22.31 5.57 -1.34
C GLU A 633 21.69 5.28 0.04
N PRO A 634 21.61 6.29 0.93
CA PRO A 634 21.08 6.11 2.27
C PRO A 634 19.54 6.12 2.30
N SER A 635 18.96 5.02 2.78
CA SER A 635 17.56 4.82 3.09
C SER A 635 17.20 5.41 4.47
N PRO A 636 15.93 5.81 4.70
CA PRO A 636 15.49 6.36 5.98
C PRO A 636 15.58 5.39 7.16
N PHE A 637 15.43 4.09 6.92
CA PHE A 637 15.53 3.05 7.94
C PHE A 637 16.17 1.77 7.41
N TYR A 638 16.75 1.00 8.33
CA TYR A 638 17.37 -0.31 8.08
C TYR A 638 16.92 -1.31 9.14
N TYR A 639 16.55 -2.51 8.71
CA TYR A 639 16.17 -3.62 9.57
C TYR A 639 17.17 -4.77 9.37
N LEU A 640 17.83 -5.18 10.45
CA LEU A 640 18.82 -6.26 10.46
C LEU A 640 18.32 -7.37 11.39
N ASP A 641 18.07 -8.54 10.83
CA ASP A 641 17.57 -9.70 11.58
C ASP A 641 18.68 -10.75 11.77
N GLU A 642 19.07 -11.00 13.03
CA GLU A 642 20.06 -12.00 13.45
C GLU A 642 21.42 -11.98 12.70
N VAL A 643 21.79 -10.84 12.10
CA VAL A 643 22.99 -10.73 11.25
C VAL A 643 24.31 -11.00 11.97
N ASP A 644 24.33 -10.93 13.31
CA ASP A 644 25.50 -11.14 14.16
C ASP A 644 25.51 -12.50 14.88
N GLN A 645 24.60 -13.40 14.52
CA GLN A 645 24.53 -14.75 15.10
C GLN A 645 25.79 -15.56 14.81
N ASN A 646 26.29 -15.52 13.56
CA ASN A 646 27.47 -16.26 13.11
C ASN A 646 28.81 -15.51 13.33
N LEU A 647 28.79 -14.40 14.06
CA LEU A 647 29.96 -13.58 14.33
C LEU A 647 30.46 -13.75 15.76
N ASP A 648 31.77 -13.60 15.94
CA ASP A 648 32.37 -13.54 17.27
C ASP A 648 32.03 -12.20 17.95
N PRO A 649 32.18 -12.10 19.29
CA PRO A 649 31.85 -10.87 20.02
C PRO A 649 32.62 -9.63 19.53
N PHE A 650 33.84 -9.83 19.03
CA PHE A 650 34.68 -8.75 18.49
C PHE A 650 34.08 -8.16 17.21
N ASN A 651 33.75 -8.99 16.21
CA ASN A 651 33.16 -8.52 14.97
C ASN A 651 31.72 -8.03 15.15
N ALA A 652 30.92 -8.68 16.02
CA ALA A 652 29.58 -8.20 16.39
C ALA A 652 29.62 -6.78 17.00
N GLY A 653 30.60 -6.51 17.87
CA GLY A 653 30.81 -5.17 18.42
C GLY A 653 31.17 -4.12 17.37
N ARG A 654 31.95 -4.48 16.36
CA ARG A 654 32.34 -3.57 15.26
C ARG A 654 31.15 -3.21 14.38
N ILE A 655 30.28 -4.18 14.07
CA ILE A 655 29.02 -3.91 13.35
C ILE A 655 28.11 -3.00 14.17
N ALA A 656 27.91 -3.30 15.45
CA ALA A 656 27.06 -2.49 16.30
C ALA A 656 27.59 -1.05 16.46
N ALA A 657 28.91 -0.87 16.55
CA ALA A 657 29.53 0.45 16.56
C ALA A 657 29.30 1.19 15.22
N LEU A 658 29.40 0.50 14.10
CA LEU A 658 29.16 1.05 12.77
C LEU A 658 27.69 1.46 12.58
N CYS A 659 26.73 0.62 12.98
CA CYS A 659 25.31 0.94 13.01
C CYS A 659 25.03 2.18 13.89
N ARG A 660 25.65 2.26 15.07
CA ARG A 660 25.50 3.40 15.98
C ARG A 660 26.07 4.70 15.41
N MET A 661 27.20 4.64 14.71
CA MET A 661 27.74 5.83 14.05
C MET A 661 26.81 6.32 12.95
N ARG A 662 26.20 5.41 12.20
CA ARG A 662 25.25 5.73 11.12
C ARG A 662 23.84 6.07 11.59
N SER A 663 23.48 5.75 12.84
CA SER A 663 22.16 6.05 13.40
C SER A 663 21.84 7.55 13.50
N GLN A 664 22.86 8.41 13.38
CA GLN A 664 22.70 9.86 13.31
C GLN A 664 21.97 10.33 12.03
N ARG A 665 21.95 9.51 10.97
CA ARG A 665 21.42 9.88 9.65
C ARG A 665 20.31 8.95 9.14
N ALA A 666 20.21 7.73 9.66
CA ALA A 666 19.17 6.76 9.32
C ALA A 666 18.75 5.95 10.57
N GLN A 667 17.52 5.46 10.61
CA GLN A 667 17.05 4.64 11.74
C GLN A 667 17.51 3.18 11.60
N PHE A 668 18.20 2.64 12.61
CA PHE A 668 18.60 1.23 12.63
C PHE A 668 17.76 0.43 13.62
N MET A 669 17.13 -0.64 13.14
CA MET A 669 16.45 -1.65 13.93
C MET A 669 17.21 -2.96 13.79
N MET A 670 17.68 -3.51 14.91
CA MET A 670 18.49 -4.72 14.91
C MET A 670 17.90 -5.74 15.88
N VAL A 671 17.57 -6.92 15.35
CA VAL A 671 17.18 -8.09 16.14
C VAL A 671 18.44 -8.89 16.43
N THR A 672 18.80 -9.02 17.69
CA THR A 672 20.04 -9.68 18.11
C THR A 672 19.94 -10.24 19.51
N LEU A 673 20.63 -11.35 19.72
CA LEU A 673 20.86 -11.96 21.05
C LEU A 673 22.26 -11.61 21.60
N ARG A 674 23.10 -10.89 20.85
CA ARG A 674 24.48 -10.55 21.26
C ARG A 674 24.47 -9.34 22.19
N LYS A 675 25.00 -9.52 23.41
CA LYS A 675 25.10 -8.44 24.40
C LYS A 675 25.82 -7.19 23.90
N VAL A 676 26.94 -7.36 23.18
CA VAL A 676 27.75 -6.24 22.68
C VAL A 676 26.91 -5.30 21.80
N SER A 677 26.08 -5.88 20.93
CA SER A 677 25.15 -5.15 20.07
C SER A 677 24.04 -4.46 20.88
N LEU A 678 23.45 -5.15 21.86
CA LEU A 678 22.44 -4.58 22.75
C LEU A 678 22.98 -3.41 23.59
N THR A 679 24.23 -3.45 24.06
CA THR A 679 24.78 -2.36 24.90
C THR A 679 24.92 -1.03 24.17
N LEU A 680 25.02 -1.05 22.85
CA LEU A 680 25.21 0.12 22.00
C LEU A 680 23.90 0.73 21.47
N ALA A 681 22.75 0.10 21.73
CA ALA A 681 21.43 0.58 21.32
C ALA A 681 20.88 1.68 22.25
N ASP A 682 20.17 2.64 21.67
CA ASP A 682 19.51 3.74 22.41
C ASP A 682 18.18 3.30 23.06
N HIS A 683 17.46 2.38 22.39
CA HIS A 683 16.20 1.82 22.86
C HIS A 683 16.18 0.30 22.69
N HIS A 684 15.63 -0.39 23.69
CA HIS A 684 15.46 -1.84 23.69
C HIS A 684 13.99 -2.18 23.56
N ILE A 685 13.68 -3.07 22.61
CA ILE A 685 12.35 -3.63 22.44
C ILE A 685 12.41 -5.11 22.83
N GLY A 686 11.86 -5.44 23.99
CA GLY A 686 11.78 -6.82 24.45
C GLY A 686 10.52 -7.49 23.89
N ILE A 687 10.70 -8.61 23.18
CA ILE A 687 9.59 -9.48 22.78
C ILE A 687 9.66 -10.71 23.68
N THR A 688 8.56 -11.01 24.38
CA THR A 688 8.46 -12.21 25.19
C THR A 688 7.36 -13.11 24.66
N HIS A 689 7.58 -14.41 24.81
CA HIS A 689 6.59 -15.43 24.60
C HIS A 689 6.14 -15.93 25.97
N ALA A 690 4.91 -15.63 26.39
CA ALA A 690 4.43 -15.99 27.73
C ALA A 690 3.99 -17.47 27.83
N GLY A 691 4.43 -18.31 26.89
CA GLY A 691 4.09 -19.74 26.80
C GLY A 691 2.74 -20.04 26.17
N ASP A 692 2.05 -19.05 25.59
CA ASP A 692 0.68 -19.13 25.06
C ASP A 692 0.58 -18.95 23.54
N GLY A 693 1.67 -19.16 22.81
CA GLY A 693 1.71 -19.02 21.35
C GLY A 693 1.68 -17.57 20.86
N ARG A 694 1.69 -16.57 21.76
CA ARG A 694 1.53 -15.15 21.41
C ARG A 694 2.73 -14.32 21.86
N SER A 695 3.36 -13.68 20.88
CA SER A 695 4.40 -12.68 21.11
C SER A 695 3.79 -11.42 21.74
N ARG A 696 4.37 -10.97 22.84
CA ARG A 696 3.99 -9.72 23.52
C ARG A 696 5.16 -8.76 23.60
N LEU A 697 4.86 -7.49 23.42
CA LEU A 697 5.77 -6.38 23.63
C LEU A 697 5.93 -6.12 25.13
N ILE A 698 7.16 -6.14 25.64
CA ILE A 698 7.49 -5.65 26.97
C ILE A 698 7.96 -4.19 26.82
N SER A 699 7.12 -3.25 27.25
CA SER A 699 7.43 -1.81 27.19
C SER A 699 8.36 -1.33 28.31
N GLU A 700 8.44 -2.04 29.44
CA GLU A 700 9.38 -1.79 30.54
C GLU A 700 10.49 -2.85 30.52
N PHE A 701 11.45 -2.67 29.61
CA PHE A 701 12.63 -3.53 29.54
C PHE A 701 13.66 -3.08 30.58
N ASP A 702 13.88 -3.90 31.63
CA ASP A 702 14.92 -3.64 32.62
C ASP A 702 16.30 -3.95 32.03
N ARG A 703 17.01 -2.88 31.65
CA ARG A 703 18.37 -2.93 31.10
C ARG A 703 19.32 -3.75 31.98
N ALA A 704 19.14 -3.78 33.30
CA ALA A 704 20.00 -4.53 34.21
C ALA A 704 19.72 -6.04 34.14
N ALA A 705 18.44 -6.44 34.09
CA ALA A 705 18.02 -7.84 34.07
C ALA A 705 18.42 -8.57 32.77
N ALA A 706 18.40 -7.88 31.62
CA ALA A 706 18.84 -8.46 30.35
C ALA A 706 20.37 -8.62 30.25
N ILE A 707 21.12 -7.76 30.95
CA ILE A 707 22.59 -7.87 31.06
C ILE A 707 22.95 -9.03 32.01
N GLU A 708 22.16 -9.26 33.07
CA GLU A 708 22.30 -10.38 34.01
C GLU A 708 21.95 -11.75 33.41
N MET A 709 20.95 -11.85 32.52
CA MET A 709 20.52 -13.13 31.92
C MET A 709 21.55 -13.83 31.01
N GLY A 710 22.66 -13.19 30.65
CA GLY A 710 23.81 -13.92 30.10
C GLY A 710 24.80 -14.22 31.21
N GLU A 711 24.55 -15.30 31.91
CA GLU A 711 25.35 -15.78 33.03
C GLU A 711 26.78 -16.10 32.57
N GLU A 712 27.71 -15.18 32.81
CA GLU A 712 29.01 -15.42 33.45
C GLU A 712 29.96 -14.23 33.27
N PHE A 713 30.15 -13.51 34.36
CA PHE A 713 30.80 -12.20 34.49
C PHE A 713 32.34 -12.28 34.54
N GLU A 714 32.99 -13.29 33.95
CA GLU A 714 34.44 -13.49 34.13
C GLU A 714 35.35 -13.03 32.96
N ALA A 715 34.83 -12.84 31.74
CA ALA A 715 35.65 -12.35 30.61
C ALA A 715 35.57 -10.82 30.36
N GLU A 716 34.55 -10.15 30.90
CA GLU A 716 34.12 -8.82 30.45
C GLU A 716 34.92 -7.65 31.04
N ARG A 717 35.59 -7.82 32.19
CA ARG A 717 36.43 -6.74 32.76
C ARG A 717 37.76 -6.55 32.04
N LYS A 718 38.24 -7.55 31.28
CA LYS A 718 39.43 -7.42 30.42
C LYS A 718 39.09 -6.77 29.08
N SER A 719 37.98 -7.18 28.45
CA SER A 719 37.55 -6.60 27.18
C SER A 719 37.06 -5.14 27.30
N GLN A 720 36.49 -4.74 28.44
CA GLN A 720 36.08 -3.35 28.67
C GLN A 720 37.26 -2.37 28.78
N ALA A 721 38.42 -2.84 29.26
CA ALA A 721 39.63 -2.02 29.31
C ALA A 721 40.28 -1.89 27.92
N GLU A 722 40.28 -2.97 27.14
CA GLU A 722 40.80 -2.99 25.76
C GLU A 722 39.90 -2.20 24.79
N ALA A 723 38.56 -2.35 24.88
CA ALA A 723 37.61 -1.62 24.05
C ALA A 723 37.61 -0.10 24.30
N LYS A 724 37.94 0.33 25.53
CA LYS A 724 38.05 1.75 25.87
C LYS A 724 39.35 2.36 25.33
N ALA A 725 40.44 1.60 25.34
CA ALA A 725 41.71 2.01 24.73
C ALA A 725 41.64 2.03 23.19
N GLU A 726 40.89 1.10 22.58
CA GLU A 726 40.69 1.06 21.13
C GLU A 726 39.70 2.12 20.60
N ARG A 727 38.79 2.63 21.45
CA ARG A 727 37.94 3.78 21.13
C ARG A 727 38.76 5.03 20.81
N GLU A 728 39.92 5.17 21.45
CA GLU A 728 40.86 6.27 21.22
C GLU A 728 41.78 6.02 20.01
N ALA A 729 41.80 4.79 19.47
CA ALA A 729 42.63 4.38 18.33
C ALA A 729 41.85 4.22 17.01
N MET A 730 40.53 4.41 17.01
CA MET A 730 39.74 4.45 15.77
C MET A 730 40.12 5.70 14.96
N PRO A 731 40.42 5.56 13.65
CA PRO A 731 40.70 6.72 12.79
C PRO A 731 39.48 7.65 12.76
N GLU A 732 39.71 8.96 12.90
CA GLU A 732 38.66 9.99 12.82
C GLU A 732 37.92 9.88 11.49
N LEU A 733 36.61 9.68 11.57
CA LEU A 733 35.74 9.64 10.42
C LEU A 733 35.54 11.06 9.85
N PRO A 734 35.26 11.18 8.54
CA PRO A 734 34.91 12.45 7.93
C PRO A 734 33.70 13.09 8.63
N ASP A 735 33.74 14.42 8.75
CA ASP A 735 32.70 15.23 9.38
C ASP A 735 31.30 14.88 8.84
N PRO A 736 30.28 14.64 9.68
CA PRO A 736 28.90 14.39 9.26
C PRO A 736 28.27 15.51 8.43
N GLU A 737 28.97 16.59 8.09
CA GLU A 737 28.54 17.55 7.06
C GLU A 737 29.00 17.17 5.63
N GLY A 738 30.07 16.37 5.49
CA GLY A 738 30.68 16.03 4.19
C GLY A 738 30.19 14.75 3.51
N MET A 739 29.38 13.93 4.19
CA MET A 739 28.76 12.75 3.58
C MET A 739 27.48 13.15 2.82
N PRO A 740 27.22 12.59 1.62
CA PRO A 740 26.07 12.96 0.80
C PRO A 740 24.76 12.83 1.61
N ARG A 741 23.99 13.90 1.66
CA ARG A 741 22.57 13.86 2.04
C ARG A 741 21.79 13.34 0.84
N ILE A 742 20.59 12.82 1.07
CA ILE A 742 19.65 12.34 0.03
C ILE A 742 19.83 13.24 -1.20
N PRO A 743 20.43 12.74 -2.30
CA PRO A 743 20.53 13.52 -3.51
C PRO A 743 19.10 13.89 -3.90
N GLU A 744 18.87 15.16 -4.26
CA GLU A 744 17.63 15.47 -4.97
C GLU A 744 17.54 14.49 -6.14
N PRO A 745 16.39 13.83 -6.35
CA PRO A 745 16.25 12.87 -7.42
C PRO A 745 16.74 13.55 -8.69
N LEU A 746 17.74 12.95 -9.33
CA LEU A 746 18.23 13.42 -10.61
C LEU A 746 16.99 13.58 -11.49
N GLY A 747 16.75 14.82 -11.93
CA GLY A 747 15.55 15.15 -12.70
C GLY A 747 15.39 14.13 -13.82
N THR A 748 14.15 13.70 -14.04
CA THR A 748 13.82 12.84 -15.17
C THR A 748 14.50 13.42 -16.41
N PRO A 749 15.22 12.61 -17.22
CA PRO A 749 15.80 13.11 -18.43
C PRO A 749 14.68 13.79 -19.20
N LYS A 750 14.88 15.05 -19.59
CA LYS A 750 13.92 15.75 -20.44
C LYS A 750 13.68 14.82 -21.62
N SER A 751 12.45 14.33 -21.72
CA SER A 751 11.96 13.56 -22.86
C SER A 751 12.60 14.16 -24.11
N LEU A 752 13.43 13.37 -24.79
CA LEU A 752 13.92 13.74 -26.11
C LEU A 752 12.66 13.99 -26.93
N GLY A 753 12.42 15.26 -27.23
CA GLY A 753 11.13 15.81 -27.64
C GLY A 753 10.38 14.94 -28.64
N GLY A 754 9.05 15.00 -28.53
CA GLY A 754 8.09 14.18 -29.24
C GLY A 754 8.52 13.80 -30.65
N LEU A 755 8.55 12.49 -30.88
CA LEU A 755 8.77 11.85 -32.18
C LEU A 755 7.84 12.36 -33.30
N ALA A 756 6.75 13.06 -32.96
CA ALA A 756 5.80 13.63 -33.89
C ALA A 756 6.33 14.86 -34.67
N GLU A 757 7.15 15.74 -34.06
CA GLU A 757 7.56 17.01 -34.70
C GLU A 757 8.73 16.85 -35.70
N ARG A 758 9.48 15.74 -35.64
CA ARG A 758 10.58 15.44 -36.59
C ARG A 758 10.16 14.60 -37.79
N ALA A 759 8.90 14.15 -37.85
CA ALA A 759 8.41 13.23 -38.87
C ALA A 759 7.85 13.90 -40.14
N GLY A 760 7.78 15.23 -40.22
CA GLY A 760 7.45 15.93 -41.47
C GLY A 760 6.07 15.60 -42.06
N VAL A 761 5.06 15.36 -41.23
CA VAL A 761 3.67 15.13 -41.65
C VAL A 761 2.85 16.37 -41.36
N GLU A 762 2.42 17.09 -42.41
CA GLU A 762 1.36 18.08 -42.29
C GLU A 762 0.02 17.35 -42.07
N ALA A 763 -0.54 17.46 -40.87
CA ALA A 763 -1.89 17.00 -40.56
C ALA A 763 -2.83 18.19 -40.48
N LEU A 764 -3.77 18.24 -41.43
CA LEU A 764 -4.96 19.09 -41.36
C LEU A 764 -5.89 18.60 -40.25
N GLU A 765 -6.46 19.57 -39.53
CA GLU A 765 -7.31 19.43 -38.35
C GLU A 765 -8.51 18.48 -38.56
N GLY A 766 -8.65 17.53 -37.65
CA GLY A 766 -9.83 16.69 -37.43
C GLY A 766 -9.76 16.10 -36.02
N ASP A 767 -10.85 16.24 -35.28
CA ASP A 767 -11.02 16.02 -33.84
C ASP A 767 -10.47 14.72 -33.23
N ALA A 768 -10.23 14.82 -31.91
CA ALA A 768 -10.31 13.79 -30.86
C ALA A 768 -8.96 13.31 -30.27
N GLU A 769 -8.64 13.73 -29.04
CA GLU A 769 -8.94 12.95 -27.82
C GLU A 769 -8.36 13.62 -26.56
N GLU A 770 -9.18 13.65 -25.52
CA GLU A 770 -8.72 13.69 -24.13
C GLU A 770 -7.97 12.40 -23.79
N GLY A 771 -6.88 12.56 -23.03
CA GLY A 771 -6.58 11.75 -21.85
C GLY A 771 -6.48 10.24 -22.02
N ILE A 772 -5.26 9.76 -22.30
CA ILE A 772 -4.83 8.46 -21.75
C ILE A 772 -4.10 8.76 -20.44
N GLU A 773 -4.86 8.64 -19.35
CA GLU A 773 -4.30 8.41 -18.01
C GLU A 773 -3.59 7.06 -17.98
N ALA A 774 -2.48 7.05 -17.23
CA ALA A 774 -1.59 5.94 -17.03
C ALA A 774 -2.31 4.70 -16.49
N GLY A 775 -2.38 3.66 -17.33
CA GLY A 775 -2.67 2.30 -16.89
C GLY A 775 -1.46 1.71 -16.16
N ASP A 776 -1.67 1.40 -14.89
CA ASP A 776 -0.80 0.64 -14.01
C ASP A 776 -0.51 -0.74 -14.61
N GLY A 777 0.69 -0.91 -15.17
CA GLY A 777 1.12 -2.12 -15.86
C GLY A 777 2.62 -2.33 -15.77
N THR A 778 3.21 -2.27 -14.58
CA THR A 778 4.67 -2.46 -14.41
C THR A 778 5.10 -3.29 -13.19
N LEU A 779 4.28 -4.26 -12.75
CA LEU A 779 4.74 -5.26 -11.76
C LEU A 779 4.34 -6.71 -12.10
N GLY A 780 3.28 -6.94 -12.88
CA GLY A 780 2.89 -8.29 -13.36
C GLY A 780 3.85 -8.84 -14.41
N SER A 781 4.08 -8.09 -15.49
CA SER A 781 4.91 -8.57 -16.63
C SER A 781 6.41 -8.71 -16.30
N LEU A 782 6.86 -8.19 -15.17
CA LEU A 782 8.23 -8.38 -14.67
C LEU A 782 8.35 -9.66 -13.84
N ARG A 783 7.28 -10.06 -13.15
CA ARG A 783 7.22 -11.27 -12.33
C ARG A 783 7.13 -12.52 -13.19
N ASP A 784 6.27 -12.47 -14.21
CA ASP A 784 6.09 -13.55 -15.19
C ASP A 784 7.39 -13.82 -15.98
N ARG A 785 8.22 -12.79 -16.24
CA ARG A 785 9.52 -12.96 -16.92
C ARG A 785 10.64 -13.46 -16.02
N THR A 786 10.55 -13.27 -14.71
CA THR A 786 11.51 -13.86 -13.75
C THR A 786 11.19 -15.32 -13.46
N ASP A 787 9.92 -15.69 -13.42
CA ASP A 787 9.49 -17.06 -13.16
C ASP A 787 9.86 -17.99 -14.34
N ASP A 788 9.69 -17.52 -15.59
CA ASP A 788 10.15 -18.22 -16.81
C ASP A 788 11.68 -18.46 -16.85
N TRP A 789 12.48 -17.55 -16.28
CA TRP A 789 13.94 -17.69 -16.25
C TRP A 789 14.44 -18.65 -15.17
N THR A 790 13.69 -18.81 -14.09
CA THR A 790 14.00 -19.78 -13.03
C THR A 790 13.68 -21.20 -13.44
N GLU A 791 12.60 -21.43 -14.20
CA GLU A 791 12.25 -22.77 -14.71
C GLU A 791 13.30 -23.27 -15.74
N ASP A 792 13.79 -22.39 -16.62
CA ASP A 792 14.85 -22.72 -17.60
C ASP A 792 16.21 -23.07 -16.95
N MET A 793 16.47 -22.59 -15.73
CA MET A 793 17.70 -22.93 -14.98
C MET A 793 17.59 -24.29 -14.27
N GLU A 794 16.42 -24.66 -13.76
CA GLU A 794 16.19 -25.95 -13.11
C GLU A 794 16.13 -27.11 -14.14
N GLU A 795 15.64 -26.87 -15.36
CA GLU A 795 15.72 -27.86 -16.45
C GLU A 795 17.15 -28.10 -16.94
N ARG A 796 18.06 -27.11 -16.82
CA ARG A 796 19.47 -27.29 -17.20
C ARG A 796 20.27 -28.07 -16.18
N GLU A 797 20.03 -27.88 -14.88
CA GLU A 797 20.73 -28.64 -13.83
C GLU A 797 20.32 -30.12 -13.79
N THR A 798 19.10 -30.46 -14.23
CA THR A 798 18.64 -31.86 -14.30
C THR A 798 19.24 -32.64 -15.49
N ILE A 799 19.66 -31.96 -16.57
CA ILE A 799 20.30 -32.60 -17.73
C ILE A 799 21.77 -32.96 -17.45
N GLU A 800 22.47 -32.25 -16.55
CA GLU A 800 23.89 -32.51 -16.23
C GLU A 800 24.13 -33.73 -15.31
N GLN A 801 23.09 -34.38 -14.77
CA GLN A 801 23.24 -35.50 -13.82
C GLN A 801 22.84 -36.88 -14.37
N THR A 802 23.06 -37.13 -15.66
CA THR A 802 22.90 -38.49 -16.24
C THR A 802 24.26 -39.13 -16.52
N PRO A 803 24.62 -40.30 -15.94
CA PRO A 803 25.95 -40.89 -16.13
C PRO A 803 26.06 -41.63 -17.48
N GLU A 804 27.10 -41.32 -18.25
CA GLU A 804 27.48 -42.01 -19.49
C GLU A 804 28.05 -43.43 -19.22
N GLU A 805 27.58 -44.43 -19.98
CA GLU A 805 28.21 -45.75 -20.11
C GLU A 805 29.38 -45.73 -21.12
N PRO A 806 30.40 -46.61 -20.98
CA PRO A 806 31.69 -46.41 -21.62
C PRO A 806 31.78 -47.03 -23.02
N ALA A 807 32.31 -46.26 -23.97
CA ALA A 807 32.76 -46.76 -25.27
C ALA A 807 34.27 -47.02 -25.28
N VAL A 808 34.61 -48.19 -25.83
CA VAL A 808 35.91 -48.84 -25.92
C VAL A 808 36.91 -48.01 -26.76
N THR A 809 38.12 -47.83 -26.24
CA THR A 809 39.28 -47.31 -26.97
C THR A 809 40.08 -48.45 -27.61
N GLU A 810 40.19 -48.44 -28.94
CA GLU A 810 41.26 -49.11 -29.69
C GLU A 810 42.18 -48.05 -30.30
N SER A 811 43.43 -48.03 -29.85
CA SER A 811 44.61 -48.28 -30.70
C SER A 811 45.84 -47.67 -30.06
N GLU A 812 46.83 -48.51 -29.73
CA GLU A 812 48.23 -48.14 -29.93
C GLU A 812 49.13 -49.38 -30.01
N ALA A 813 49.90 -49.39 -31.10
CA ALA A 813 51.24 -49.93 -31.29
C ALA A 813 51.52 -51.45 -31.12
N GLU A 814 51.66 -52.11 -32.27
CA GLU A 814 52.58 -53.24 -32.44
C GLU A 814 54.03 -52.79 -32.21
N ALA A 815 54.78 -53.53 -31.40
CA ALA A 815 55.89 -54.38 -31.88
C ALA A 815 56.88 -54.77 -30.77
N GLU A 816 57.12 -56.08 -30.72
CA GLU A 816 58.41 -56.74 -30.48
C GLU A 816 58.95 -56.97 -29.05
N GLN A 817 58.77 -58.24 -28.67
CA GLN A 817 59.80 -59.19 -28.24
C GLN A 817 60.52 -59.03 -26.89
N LYS A 818 60.18 -60.03 -26.05
CA LYS A 818 61.07 -60.94 -25.28
C LYS A 818 61.66 -60.42 -23.96
N GLU A 819 61.13 -61.06 -22.90
CA GLU A 819 61.81 -61.58 -21.71
C GLU A 819 63.15 -60.94 -21.30
N ALA A 820 63.15 -60.17 -20.22
CA ALA A 820 64.10 -60.34 -19.12
C ALA A 820 63.71 -59.45 -17.92
N GLU A 821 63.62 -60.13 -16.76
CA GLU A 821 63.56 -59.65 -15.36
C GLU A 821 62.29 -58.95 -14.84
#